data_AF-A0A5C6X133-F1
#
_entry.id   AF-A0A5C6X133-F1
#
_cell.length_a   1.000
_cell.length_b   1.000
_cell.length_c   1.000
_cell.angle_alpha   90.00
_cell.angle_beta   90.00
_cell.angle_gamma   90.00
#
_symmetry.space_group_name_H-M   'P 1'
#
loop_
_entity.id
_entity.type
_entity.pdbx_description
1 polymer ?
#
loop_
_entity_poly.entity_id
_entity_poly.type
_entity_poly.pdbx_seq_one_letter_code
_entity_poly.pdbx_strand_id
1 'polypeptide(L)'
;MTMTSLPLPSFSSMTRAALIAALCVMAAACGRTEIGQRCESDDQCPEGGQCVGQICVSEDLPDADLPDADVPDGDVPDVDPILCEDDLDCGSGQCESAGDACVQSICDTELGECVPQECPVTCEDGRVQLGCRCVAEVCESDAQCDGLVCDEGQCRGCEVDSECSGTQICQAGECVAGPECEDDGQCRPSELCVEQSCVERPECTFDDDCGEQEQCIAGVCQFTPECSSDDDCGERAECVGGFCQERLCRGNDTCEEGQLCDNGQCIDPPLTFSCVVITEGGLIAPNERVRLEAFAFDEEGNGVAADFMWSSSAPAVASIDGRDLVGGTTAGTTQVSATLATGDPIQCDGTAEFSNSGLVPVDVIRVVAQDMETGRPIGGARVELGDQVATTDAAGLATFERVEGAYTVSVFHNNYNYLTVQGVQARDVRLPVSPRSGNGPAAGLTGAFDLSQLNTSGDINIGLAGASIAGDLLDLDLTRLLGDSFVTDFSIPGLGGAQVPLPGGVIAYGSVFGLQIEGKQRYYVQSAGGARLAWGLAGQVPASDLIGLFSSPPENVNAAIGTLLPLFSRFDHDQQPMVLESLPRALDLSDINGNGDTSEWLPDYNNFPEEDLVPSVRQRLSTAVEISNFPQLGNEAASLAVLVGGVQLEGPGFVPMGISATSDDDGDGRPDARTLFMAPPYGATVGGRYALLALAFSAEGDALATDFSAALWNGQTLNTSTRLGTFPGASELSANRGQRTIAIDADAGPIYRVRMVGEERSWDVWSMGAEGNNGEFSHTIGVPQPPQGRDDLFASGTILVDAIRTTVSIDDLVRSSGVGLRRAGLVTTSFNRTTLQN
;
A
#
# COMPACT_ATOMS: atom_id res chain seq x y z
N MET A 1 66.72 -27.86 5.92
CA MET A 1 66.79 -26.68 5.04
C MET A 1 65.65 -26.77 4.04
N THR A 2 65.13 -25.62 3.59
CA THR A 2 64.37 -25.43 2.34
C THR A 2 63.22 -26.41 2.00
N MET A 3 61.99 -25.97 2.24
CA MET A 3 61.03 -25.71 1.15
C MET A 3 60.15 -24.52 1.56
N THR A 4 59.82 -23.65 0.60
CA THR A 4 59.02 -22.43 0.82
C THR A 4 58.32 -21.99 -0.47
N SER A 5 57.04 -21.66 -0.35
CA SER A 5 56.25 -20.65 -1.09
C SER A 5 56.53 -20.34 -2.57
N LEU A 6 55.48 -20.41 -3.39
CA LEU A 6 55.28 -19.55 -4.57
C LEU A 6 53.87 -18.91 -4.48
N PRO A 7 53.72 -17.58 -4.70
CA PRO A 7 52.43 -16.91 -4.85
C PRO A 7 52.03 -16.73 -6.34
N LEU A 8 50.77 -16.38 -6.58
CA LEU A 8 50.25 -15.90 -7.87
C LEU A 8 49.65 -14.49 -7.69
N PRO A 9 49.96 -13.52 -8.56
CA PRO A 9 49.27 -12.23 -8.63
C PRO A 9 48.17 -12.20 -9.71
N SER A 10 47.35 -11.15 -9.68
CA SER A 10 46.24 -10.90 -10.59
C SER A 10 46.66 -10.49 -12.01
N PHE A 11 45.71 -10.57 -12.96
CA PHE A 11 45.60 -9.64 -14.08
C PHE A 11 44.14 -9.54 -14.55
N SER A 12 43.67 -8.33 -14.80
CA SER A 12 42.39 -8.04 -15.45
C SER A 12 42.61 -7.61 -16.91
N SER A 13 41.58 -7.68 -17.74
CA SER A 13 41.12 -6.60 -18.64
C SER A 13 40.31 -7.09 -19.84
N MET A 14 39.39 -6.22 -20.25
CA MET A 14 38.57 -6.24 -21.45
C MET A 14 39.30 -6.70 -22.72
N THR A 15 38.83 -7.76 -23.38
CA THR A 15 38.70 -7.89 -24.85
C THR A 15 38.15 -9.27 -25.25
N ARG A 16 36.82 -9.42 -25.33
CA ARG A 16 36.19 -10.57 -26.02
C ARG A 16 34.77 -10.42 -26.55
N ALA A 17 34.20 -9.21 -26.51
CA ALA A 17 33.17 -8.85 -27.47
C ALA A 17 33.75 -8.86 -28.90
N ALA A 18 32.87 -8.96 -29.92
CA ALA A 18 33.16 -9.01 -31.36
C ALA A 18 33.68 -10.36 -31.94
N LEU A 19 32.78 -11.35 -32.01
CA LEU A 19 32.72 -12.28 -33.16
C LEU A 19 31.26 -12.45 -33.63
N ILE A 20 30.73 -11.38 -34.24
CA ILE A 20 29.35 -11.32 -34.77
C ILE A 20 29.20 -12.19 -36.04
N ALA A 21 28.01 -12.79 -36.17
CA ALA A 21 27.40 -13.36 -37.40
C ALA A 21 28.07 -14.56 -38.12
N ALA A 22 27.56 -15.76 -37.82
CA ALA A 22 27.22 -16.81 -38.80
C ALA A 22 26.21 -17.80 -38.15
N LEU A 23 25.10 -18.22 -38.76
CA LEU A 23 24.51 -17.88 -40.06
C LEU A 23 22.99 -18.14 -40.03
N CYS A 24 22.15 -17.23 -40.55
CA CYS A 24 20.68 -17.35 -40.47
C CYS A 24 20.08 -18.26 -41.56
N VAL A 25 19.19 -19.20 -41.21
CA VAL A 25 18.23 -19.86 -42.13
C VAL A 25 16.90 -20.23 -41.41
N MET A 26 15.84 -19.44 -41.68
CA MET A 26 14.47 -19.81 -42.14
C MET A 26 13.82 -21.14 -41.68
N ALA A 27 12.49 -21.31 -41.53
CA ALA A 27 11.24 -20.50 -41.40
C ALA A 27 10.07 -21.55 -41.35
N ALA A 28 8.78 -21.32 -40.99
CA ALA A 28 7.93 -20.17 -40.60
C ALA A 28 6.91 -20.69 -39.52
N ALA A 29 5.63 -20.30 -39.32
CA ALA A 29 4.62 -19.53 -40.08
C ALA A 29 3.47 -18.98 -39.18
N CYS A 30 2.37 -18.55 -39.82
CA CYS A 30 1.16 -17.87 -39.32
C CYS A 30 0.21 -18.69 -38.41
N GLY A 31 -0.62 -17.99 -37.61
CA GLY A 31 -1.92 -18.50 -37.11
C GLY A 31 -2.56 -17.63 -36.01
N ARG A 32 -3.73 -17.02 -36.28
CA ARG A 32 -4.50 -16.16 -35.34
C ARG A 32 -5.56 -16.95 -34.55
N THR A 33 -6.23 -16.22 -33.65
CA THR A 33 -7.58 -16.40 -33.03
C THR A 33 -7.78 -17.42 -31.89
N GLU A 34 -8.35 -16.87 -30.81
CA GLU A 34 -9.27 -17.41 -29.78
C GLU A 34 -8.98 -18.79 -29.15
N ILE A 35 -8.74 -18.76 -27.83
CA ILE A 35 -8.52 -19.93 -27.00
C ILE A 35 -9.89 -20.45 -26.50
N GLY A 36 -10.50 -21.35 -27.26
CA GLY A 36 -11.49 -22.27 -26.69
C GLY A 36 -10.81 -23.13 -25.62
N GLN A 37 -11.44 -23.27 -24.45
CA GLN A 37 -10.88 -24.07 -23.35
C GLN A 37 -10.66 -25.53 -23.79
N ARG A 38 -9.53 -26.09 -23.39
CA ARG A 38 -9.14 -27.48 -23.69
C ARG A 38 -9.65 -28.44 -22.63
N CYS A 39 -10.03 -29.62 -23.09
CA CYS A 39 -10.53 -30.71 -22.26
C CYS A 39 -9.90 -32.05 -22.70
N GLU A 40 -9.92 -33.03 -21.81
CA GLU A 40 -9.67 -34.45 -22.10
C GLU A 40 -10.91 -35.32 -21.81
N SER A 41 -11.90 -34.78 -21.11
CA SER A 41 -13.21 -35.39 -20.81
C SER A 41 -14.28 -34.31 -20.65
N ASP A 42 -15.56 -34.69 -20.83
CA ASP A 42 -16.72 -33.79 -20.75
C ASP A 42 -16.80 -33.05 -19.39
N ASP A 43 -16.45 -33.74 -18.29
CA ASP A 43 -16.35 -33.21 -16.92
C ASP A 43 -15.46 -31.95 -16.74
N GLN A 44 -14.68 -31.56 -17.76
CA GLN A 44 -13.80 -30.38 -17.74
C GLN A 44 -14.38 -29.17 -18.49
N CYS A 45 -15.59 -29.29 -19.04
CA CYS A 45 -16.25 -28.23 -19.77
C CYS A 45 -17.27 -27.47 -18.89
N PRO A 46 -17.31 -26.12 -18.94
CA PRO A 46 -18.35 -25.36 -18.28
C PRO A 46 -19.73 -25.68 -18.87
N GLU A 47 -20.78 -25.41 -18.08
CA GLU A 47 -22.20 -25.45 -18.50
C GLU A 47 -22.66 -26.80 -19.09
N GLY A 48 -21.95 -27.90 -18.77
CA GLY A 48 -22.32 -29.26 -19.20
C GLY A 48 -21.96 -29.59 -20.65
N GLY A 49 -21.11 -28.79 -21.29
CA GLY A 49 -20.65 -29.04 -22.66
C GLY A 49 -19.88 -30.36 -22.85
N GLN A 50 -19.86 -30.87 -24.08
CA GLN A 50 -19.15 -32.10 -24.45
C GLN A 50 -17.73 -31.79 -24.94
N CYS A 51 -16.79 -32.71 -24.68
CA CYS A 51 -15.39 -32.58 -25.06
C CYS A 51 -15.12 -33.19 -26.45
N VAL A 52 -15.35 -32.41 -27.50
CA VAL A 52 -15.25 -32.90 -28.89
C VAL A 52 -13.88 -32.54 -29.48
N GLY A 53 -12.93 -33.48 -29.40
CA GLY A 53 -11.61 -33.32 -30.03
C GLY A 53 -10.63 -32.43 -29.26
N GLN A 54 -10.71 -32.46 -27.92
CA GLN A 54 -9.99 -31.61 -26.97
C GLN A 54 -10.43 -30.14 -26.92
N ILE A 55 -11.65 -29.83 -27.35
CA ILE A 55 -12.28 -28.50 -27.21
C ILE A 55 -13.71 -28.70 -26.70
N CYS A 56 -14.15 -27.85 -25.79
CA CYS A 56 -15.51 -27.85 -25.25
C CYS A 56 -16.53 -27.24 -26.21
N VAL A 57 -17.74 -27.82 -26.28
CA VAL A 57 -18.91 -27.30 -27.00
C VAL A 57 -20.19 -27.51 -26.19
N SER A 58 -21.01 -26.47 -26.01
CA SER A 58 -22.30 -26.52 -25.31
C SER A 58 -23.45 -26.97 -26.22
N GLU A 59 -24.50 -27.54 -25.63
CA GLU A 59 -25.77 -27.87 -26.28
C GLU A 59 -26.94 -27.26 -25.49
N ASP A 60 -27.24 -25.98 -25.72
CA ASP A 60 -28.43 -25.32 -25.15
C ASP A 60 -29.68 -25.52 -26.00
N LEU A 61 -30.72 -26.09 -25.40
CA LEU A 61 -32.05 -25.47 -25.22
C LEU A 61 -32.91 -26.35 -24.25
N PRO A 62 -33.78 -25.77 -23.40
CA PRO A 62 -34.20 -26.42 -22.15
C PRO A 62 -35.57 -27.14 -22.13
N ASP A 63 -35.66 -28.10 -21.20
CA ASP A 63 -36.77 -28.47 -20.29
C ASP A 63 -38.25 -28.54 -20.75
N ALA A 64 -38.91 -29.65 -20.40
CA ALA A 64 -39.84 -29.69 -19.25
C ALA A 64 -40.42 -31.10 -18.96
N ASP A 65 -40.50 -31.48 -17.68
CA ASP A 65 -41.26 -32.64 -17.19
C ASP A 65 -42.74 -32.29 -16.91
N LEU A 66 -43.66 -33.26 -17.07
CA LEU A 66 -45.10 -33.10 -16.76
C LEU A 66 -45.56 -33.95 -15.55
N PRO A 67 -46.39 -33.41 -14.64
CA PRO A 67 -47.01 -34.17 -13.54
C PRO A 67 -48.46 -34.61 -13.83
N ASP A 68 -48.86 -35.78 -13.31
CA ASP A 68 -50.22 -36.35 -13.39
C ASP A 68 -51.03 -36.19 -12.08
N ALA A 69 -52.28 -35.66 -12.14
CA ALA A 69 -53.40 -36.01 -11.23
C ALA A 69 -54.77 -35.36 -11.59
N ASP A 70 -55.77 -36.20 -11.89
CA ASP A 70 -57.23 -36.11 -11.58
C ASP A 70 -58.07 -34.79 -11.74
N VAL A 71 -58.86 -34.69 -12.84
CA VAL A 71 -60.37 -34.74 -12.91
C VAL A 71 -61.23 -33.76 -12.02
N PRO A 72 -62.37 -33.15 -12.46
CA PRO A 72 -63.27 -33.42 -13.62
C PRO A 72 -63.81 -32.22 -14.48
N ASP A 73 -64.43 -32.57 -15.61
CA ASP A 73 -65.60 -32.01 -16.33
C ASP A 73 -66.03 -30.52 -16.22
N GLY A 74 -66.21 -29.88 -17.38
CA GLY A 74 -67.05 -28.67 -17.56
C GLY A 74 -67.33 -28.36 -19.04
N ASP A 75 -68.59 -28.46 -19.49
CA ASP A 75 -68.96 -28.32 -20.90
C ASP A 75 -68.71 -26.91 -21.49
N VAL A 76 -67.99 -26.85 -22.61
CA VAL A 76 -67.92 -25.70 -23.53
C VAL A 76 -68.13 -26.27 -24.96
N PRO A 77 -69.00 -25.67 -25.79
CA PRO A 77 -69.55 -26.36 -26.97
C PRO A 77 -68.55 -26.51 -28.12
N ASP A 78 -68.73 -27.56 -28.91
CA ASP A 78 -68.01 -27.81 -30.16
C ASP A 78 -68.08 -26.58 -31.09
N VAL A 79 -66.95 -25.91 -31.26
CA VAL A 79 -66.64 -25.12 -32.44
C VAL A 79 -65.58 -25.93 -33.17
N ASP A 80 -65.90 -26.49 -34.34
CA ASP A 80 -64.91 -27.17 -35.17
C ASP A 80 -63.74 -26.18 -35.41
N PRO A 81 -62.49 -26.54 -35.09
CA PRO A 81 -61.36 -25.64 -35.30
C PRO A 81 -61.24 -25.29 -36.79
N ILE A 82 -60.86 -24.05 -37.07
CA ILE A 82 -60.60 -23.61 -38.44
C ILE A 82 -59.27 -24.24 -38.85
N LEU A 83 -59.35 -25.43 -39.46
CA LEU A 83 -58.23 -26.09 -40.12
C LEU A 83 -57.69 -25.16 -41.22
N CYS A 84 -56.52 -24.59 -40.98
CA CYS A 84 -55.79 -23.82 -41.97
C CYS A 84 -54.80 -24.72 -42.73
N GLU A 85 -54.65 -24.48 -44.04
CA GLU A 85 -53.54 -25.04 -44.84
C GLU A 85 -52.51 -23.94 -45.20
N ASP A 86 -52.90 -22.66 -45.21
CA ASP A 86 -51.99 -21.50 -45.25
C ASP A 86 -52.53 -20.26 -44.48
N ASP A 87 -51.70 -19.22 -44.33
CA ASP A 87 -52.01 -18.00 -43.56
C ASP A 87 -53.29 -17.26 -44.01
N LEU A 88 -53.74 -17.45 -45.26
CA LEU A 88 -54.94 -16.80 -45.81
C LEU A 88 -56.23 -17.43 -45.27
N ASP A 89 -56.17 -18.66 -44.74
CA ASP A 89 -57.28 -19.26 -44.00
C ASP A 89 -57.47 -18.60 -42.62
N CYS A 90 -56.39 -18.06 -42.06
CA CYS A 90 -56.35 -17.43 -40.74
C CYS A 90 -56.69 -15.93 -40.74
N GLY A 91 -56.72 -15.27 -41.91
CA GLY A 91 -57.15 -13.90 -42.01
C GLY A 91 -56.70 -13.19 -43.29
N SER A 92 -56.60 -11.87 -43.21
CA SER A 92 -56.18 -11.01 -44.33
C SER A 92 -54.66 -10.97 -44.56
N GLY A 93 -53.87 -11.61 -43.69
CA GLY A 93 -52.42 -11.38 -43.61
C GLY A 93 -52.05 -9.94 -43.26
N GLN A 94 -52.97 -9.18 -42.63
CA GLN A 94 -52.75 -7.81 -42.19
C GLN A 94 -52.69 -7.77 -40.67
N CYS A 95 -51.78 -6.96 -40.14
CA CYS A 95 -51.59 -6.83 -38.71
C CYS A 95 -52.69 -5.93 -38.11
N GLU A 96 -53.35 -6.43 -37.07
CA GLU A 96 -54.44 -5.75 -36.36
C GLU A 96 -54.06 -5.52 -34.88
N SER A 97 -54.63 -4.47 -34.28
CA SER A 97 -54.28 -4.06 -32.91
C SER A 97 -54.98 -4.90 -31.85
N ALA A 98 -54.23 -5.72 -31.12
CA ALA A 98 -54.70 -6.51 -29.99
C ALA A 98 -54.32 -5.82 -28.67
N GLY A 99 -55.08 -4.79 -28.31
CA GLY A 99 -54.70 -3.89 -27.22
C GLY A 99 -53.50 -3.04 -27.61
N ASP A 100 -52.45 -3.07 -26.79
CA ASP A 100 -51.19 -2.36 -27.05
C ASP A 100 -50.22 -3.15 -27.94
N ALA A 101 -50.50 -4.43 -28.22
CA ALA A 101 -49.76 -5.24 -29.18
C ALA A 101 -50.29 -5.08 -30.62
N CYS A 102 -49.41 -5.25 -31.61
CA CYS A 102 -49.79 -5.43 -33.01
C CYS A 102 -49.56 -6.89 -33.38
N VAL A 103 -50.59 -7.60 -33.85
CA VAL A 103 -50.50 -9.03 -34.16
C VAL A 103 -51.10 -9.35 -35.52
N GLN A 104 -50.58 -10.39 -36.14
CA GLN A 104 -51.19 -11.06 -37.28
C GLN A 104 -51.57 -12.49 -36.89
N SER A 105 -52.67 -13.02 -37.45
CA SER A 105 -52.98 -14.45 -37.30
C SER A 105 -52.32 -15.21 -38.45
N ILE A 106 -51.38 -16.09 -38.13
CA ILE A 106 -50.71 -16.99 -39.07
C ILE A 106 -51.19 -18.42 -38.86
N CYS A 107 -51.02 -19.29 -39.86
CA CYS A 107 -51.31 -20.71 -39.73
C CYS A 107 -50.13 -21.44 -39.10
N ASP A 108 -50.31 -22.02 -37.92
CA ASP A 108 -49.41 -23.07 -37.46
C ASP A 108 -49.70 -24.33 -38.28
N THR A 109 -48.86 -24.57 -39.29
CA THR A 109 -49.04 -25.71 -40.21
C THR A 109 -48.72 -27.09 -39.59
N GLU A 110 -48.20 -27.15 -38.35
CA GLU A 110 -48.01 -28.41 -37.62
C GLU A 110 -49.21 -28.73 -36.73
N LEU A 111 -49.85 -27.72 -36.13
CA LEU A 111 -51.07 -27.85 -35.33
C LEU A 111 -52.36 -27.79 -36.17
N GLY A 112 -52.34 -27.13 -37.32
CA GLY A 112 -53.50 -26.83 -38.16
C GLY A 112 -54.41 -25.73 -37.60
N GLU A 113 -53.89 -24.88 -36.71
CA GLU A 113 -54.63 -23.82 -36.01
C GLU A 113 -54.03 -22.43 -36.24
N CYS A 114 -54.88 -21.41 -36.17
CA CYS A 114 -54.49 -20.02 -36.37
C CYS A 114 -53.94 -19.38 -35.09
N VAL A 115 -52.64 -19.09 -35.06
CA VAL A 115 -51.95 -18.55 -33.89
C VAL A 115 -51.61 -17.05 -34.07
N PRO A 116 -51.71 -16.24 -33.00
CA PRO A 116 -51.30 -14.84 -33.06
C PRO A 116 -49.76 -14.71 -33.00
N GLN A 117 -49.18 -14.06 -34.01
CA GLN A 117 -47.76 -13.70 -34.05
C GLN A 117 -47.63 -12.17 -33.95
N GLU A 118 -46.61 -11.70 -33.23
CA GLU A 118 -46.29 -10.26 -33.19
C GLU A 118 -45.89 -9.73 -34.57
N CYS A 119 -46.36 -8.52 -34.88
CA CYS A 119 -46.06 -7.82 -36.11
C CYS A 119 -45.30 -6.51 -35.80
N PRO A 120 -43.95 -6.52 -35.89
CA PRO A 120 -43.16 -5.32 -35.67
C PRO A 120 -43.38 -4.32 -36.81
N VAL A 121 -43.65 -3.07 -36.46
CA VAL A 121 -43.83 -1.95 -37.38
C VAL A 121 -42.64 -1.01 -37.23
N THR A 122 -41.84 -0.86 -38.29
CA THR A 122 -40.75 0.11 -38.30
C THR A 122 -41.30 1.53 -38.16
N CYS A 123 -40.87 2.23 -37.11
CA CYS A 123 -41.25 3.61 -36.84
C CYS A 123 -40.16 4.60 -37.28
N GLU A 124 -40.57 5.86 -37.45
CA GLU A 124 -39.64 6.99 -37.56
C GLU A 124 -39.08 7.32 -36.16
N ASP A 125 -37.92 7.98 -36.11
CA ASP A 125 -37.18 8.22 -34.87
C ASP A 125 -37.97 9.09 -33.87
N GLY A 126 -37.84 8.81 -32.57
CA GLY A 126 -38.65 9.41 -31.51
C GLY A 126 -40.10 8.89 -31.43
N ARG A 127 -40.38 7.72 -32.04
CA ARG A 127 -41.73 7.13 -32.07
C ARG A 127 -41.71 5.64 -31.75
N VAL A 128 -42.47 5.26 -30.72
CA VAL A 128 -42.67 3.86 -30.32
C VAL A 128 -43.92 3.25 -30.95
N GLN A 129 -43.89 1.93 -31.14
CA GLN A 129 -45.03 1.15 -31.60
C GLN A 129 -46.04 0.95 -30.45
N LEU A 130 -47.29 1.36 -30.64
CA LEU A 130 -48.39 1.17 -29.66
C LEU A 130 -49.65 0.66 -30.36
N GLY A 131 -49.80 -0.66 -30.42
CA GLY A 131 -50.62 -1.35 -31.41
C GLY A 131 -50.00 -1.24 -32.80
N CYS A 132 -50.80 -1.33 -33.86
CA CYS A 132 -50.31 -1.23 -35.25
C CYS A 132 -50.14 0.24 -35.72
N ARG A 133 -49.51 1.08 -34.89
CA ARG A 133 -49.24 2.50 -35.16
C ARG A 133 -47.99 2.96 -34.41
N CYS A 134 -47.26 3.87 -35.02
CA CYS A 134 -46.22 4.64 -34.35
C CYS A 134 -46.87 5.85 -33.65
N VAL A 135 -46.65 5.98 -32.35
CA VAL A 135 -47.00 7.17 -31.55
C VAL A 135 -45.71 7.87 -31.15
N ALA A 136 -45.74 9.19 -30.94
CA ALA A 136 -44.57 9.86 -30.37
C ALA A 136 -44.25 9.27 -28.99
N GLU A 137 -42.98 9.02 -28.73
CA GLU A 137 -42.52 8.56 -27.42
C GLU A 137 -42.70 9.68 -26.39
N VAL A 138 -43.16 9.34 -25.19
CA VAL A 138 -43.57 10.30 -24.16
C VAL A 138 -42.50 10.38 -23.09
N CYS A 139 -42.05 11.60 -22.81
CA CYS A 139 -40.91 11.87 -21.95
C CYS A 139 -41.22 13.00 -20.95
N GLU A 140 -40.46 13.01 -19.85
CA GLU A 140 -40.35 14.11 -18.88
C GLU A 140 -38.93 14.75 -18.92
N SER A 141 -37.94 14.07 -19.50
CA SER A 141 -36.58 14.59 -19.77
C SER A 141 -35.89 13.87 -20.94
N ASP A 142 -34.82 14.45 -21.47
CA ASP A 142 -34.05 13.94 -22.62
C ASP A 142 -33.44 12.54 -22.37
N ALA A 143 -33.15 12.22 -21.11
CA ALA A 143 -32.64 10.92 -20.68
C ALA A 143 -33.61 9.74 -20.92
N GLN A 144 -34.83 10.01 -21.39
CA GLN A 144 -35.84 9.02 -21.76
C GLN A 144 -36.02 8.88 -23.28
N CYS A 145 -35.19 9.56 -24.08
CA CYS A 145 -35.36 9.70 -25.53
C CYS A 145 -34.22 9.11 -26.38
N ASP A 146 -33.37 8.26 -25.80
CA ASP A 146 -32.29 7.50 -26.47
C ASP A 146 -31.48 8.29 -27.53
N GLY A 147 -30.88 9.40 -27.08
CA GLY A 147 -30.10 10.31 -27.95
C GLY A 147 -30.89 11.42 -28.63
N LEU A 148 -32.21 11.47 -28.46
CA LEU A 148 -33.10 12.54 -28.93
C LEU A 148 -33.46 13.50 -27.78
N VAL A 149 -34.15 14.61 -28.07
CA VAL A 149 -34.51 15.65 -27.08
C VAL A 149 -36.00 15.62 -26.73
N CYS A 150 -36.35 15.96 -25.49
CA CYS A 150 -37.70 15.93 -24.97
C CYS A 150 -38.40 17.30 -25.10
N ASP A 151 -39.19 17.50 -26.16
CA ASP A 151 -39.87 18.77 -26.44
C ASP A 151 -41.40 18.66 -26.28
N GLU A 152 -42.00 19.59 -25.54
CA GLU A 152 -43.40 19.57 -25.07
C GLU A 152 -43.89 18.19 -24.53
N GLY A 153 -42.99 17.35 -24.02
CA GLY A 153 -43.25 16.00 -23.50
C GLY A 153 -43.27 14.88 -24.56
N GLN A 154 -42.67 15.12 -25.73
CA GLN A 154 -42.45 14.13 -26.79
C GLN A 154 -40.99 14.10 -27.24
N CYS A 155 -40.44 12.92 -27.47
CA CYS A 155 -39.10 12.78 -28.03
C CYS A 155 -39.06 13.24 -29.49
N ARG A 156 -38.10 14.10 -29.85
CA ARG A 156 -37.82 14.52 -31.23
C ARG A 156 -36.33 14.69 -31.48
N GLY A 157 -35.92 14.64 -32.73
CA GLY A 157 -34.55 15.03 -33.10
C GLY A 157 -34.25 16.50 -32.77
N CYS A 158 -32.98 16.78 -32.49
CA CYS A 158 -32.45 18.11 -32.27
C CYS A 158 -32.35 18.90 -33.59
N GLU A 159 -32.33 20.23 -33.52
CA GLU A 159 -31.99 21.13 -34.65
C GLU A 159 -30.63 21.84 -34.47
N VAL A 160 -30.15 22.01 -33.24
CA VAL A 160 -28.89 22.71 -32.88
C VAL A 160 -28.28 22.15 -31.60
N ASP A 161 -26.96 22.29 -31.44
CA ASP A 161 -26.19 21.78 -30.29
C ASP A 161 -26.73 22.24 -28.93
N SER A 162 -27.30 23.45 -28.84
CA SER A 162 -27.88 23.99 -27.60
C SER A 162 -29.22 23.36 -27.19
N GLU A 163 -29.75 22.41 -27.95
CA GLU A 163 -30.85 21.53 -27.52
C GLU A 163 -30.33 20.24 -26.85
N CYS A 164 -29.05 19.91 -27.04
CA CYS A 164 -28.42 18.71 -26.50
C CYS A 164 -27.81 18.94 -25.11
N SER A 165 -27.56 17.84 -24.37
CA SER A 165 -27.14 17.90 -22.98
C SER A 165 -25.62 17.87 -22.80
N GLY A 166 -25.09 18.68 -21.88
CA GLY A 166 -23.66 18.71 -21.55
C GLY A 166 -22.79 19.16 -22.72
N THR A 167 -21.90 18.27 -23.18
CA THR A 167 -20.97 18.48 -24.31
C THR A 167 -21.44 17.84 -25.63
N GLN A 168 -22.67 17.34 -25.69
CA GLN A 168 -23.24 16.77 -26.91
C GLN A 168 -23.42 17.82 -28.02
N ILE A 169 -23.29 17.39 -29.27
CA ILE A 169 -23.57 18.20 -30.47
C ILE A 169 -24.73 17.59 -31.26
N CYS A 170 -25.44 18.42 -32.01
CA CYS A 170 -26.56 17.96 -32.81
C CYS A 170 -26.09 17.44 -34.18
N GLN A 171 -25.94 16.13 -34.32
CA GLN A 171 -25.51 15.48 -35.55
C GLN A 171 -26.62 14.66 -36.17
N ALA A 172 -27.03 15.03 -37.39
CA ALA A 172 -28.09 14.38 -38.17
C ALA A 172 -29.50 14.33 -37.53
N GLY A 173 -29.69 14.91 -36.34
CA GLY A 173 -30.93 14.88 -35.54
C GLY A 173 -30.74 14.21 -34.18
N GLU A 174 -29.60 13.57 -33.94
CA GLU A 174 -29.24 12.94 -32.67
C GLU A 174 -28.24 13.81 -31.90
N CYS A 175 -28.36 13.82 -30.58
CA CYS A 175 -27.42 14.41 -29.64
C CYS A 175 -26.25 13.45 -29.38
N VAL A 176 -25.33 13.38 -30.34
CA VAL A 176 -24.10 12.59 -30.21
C VAL A 176 -23.12 13.29 -29.27
N ALA A 177 -22.16 12.55 -28.71
CA ALA A 177 -21.05 13.16 -27.99
C ALA A 177 -20.31 14.15 -28.90
N GLY A 178 -20.07 15.37 -28.41
CA GLY A 178 -19.21 16.33 -29.08
C GLY A 178 -17.74 15.94 -29.03
N PRO A 179 -16.85 16.72 -29.66
CA PRO A 179 -15.41 16.51 -29.55
C PRO A 179 -14.97 16.56 -28.08
N GLU A 180 -14.27 15.52 -27.63
CA GLU A 180 -13.71 15.46 -26.27
C GLU A 180 -12.58 16.49 -26.10
N CYS A 181 -11.93 16.83 -27.21
CA CYS A 181 -10.83 17.78 -27.30
C CYS A 181 -10.75 18.46 -28.70
N GLU A 182 -10.18 19.66 -28.73
CA GLU A 182 -9.63 20.32 -29.91
C GLU A 182 -8.09 20.33 -29.87
N ASP A 183 -7.50 20.39 -28.66
CA ASP A 183 -6.08 20.18 -28.39
C ASP A 183 -5.82 19.38 -27.09
N ASP A 184 -4.56 18.95 -26.91
CA ASP A 184 -4.11 18.11 -25.79
C ASP A 184 -4.43 18.68 -24.40
N GLY A 185 -4.49 20.01 -24.25
CA GLY A 185 -4.72 20.68 -22.97
C GLY A 185 -6.13 20.48 -22.40
N GLN A 186 -7.03 19.88 -23.18
CA GLN A 186 -8.37 19.48 -22.77
C GLN A 186 -8.42 18.03 -22.25
N CYS A 187 -7.47 17.18 -22.62
CA CYS A 187 -7.37 15.80 -22.14
C CYS A 187 -6.70 15.73 -20.75
N ARG A 188 -6.54 14.53 -20.17
CA ARG A 188 -5.62 14.34 -19.02
C ARG A 188 -4.16 14.47 -19.47
N PRO A 189 -3.20 14.74 -18.57
CA PRO A 189 -1.77 14.71 -18.90
C PRO A 189 -1.32 13.40 -19.57
N SER A 190 -1.88 12.25 -19.18
CA SER A 190 -1.62 10.92 -19.77
C SER A 190 -2.28 10.67 -21.13
N GLU A 191 -2.97 11.66 -21.70
CA GLU A 191 -3.80 11.53 -22.90
C GLU A 191 -3.36 12.54 -23.99
N LEU A 192 -3.62 12.19 -25.25
CA LEU A 192 -3.31 12.95 -26.46
C LEU A 192 -4.61 13.21 -27.23
N CYS A 193 -4.79 14.40 -27.80
CA CYS A 193 -5.96 14.69 -28.61
C CYS A 193 -5.80 14.14 -30.03
N VAL A 194 -6.46 13.01 -30.33
CA VAL A 194 -6.37 12.32 -31.62
C VAL A 194 -7.76 12.23 -32.26
N GLU A 195 -7.91 12.84 -33.44
CA GLU A 195 -9.17 12.87 -34.21
C GLU A 195 -10.40 13.29 -33.37
N GLN A 196 -10.18 14.24 -32.44
CA GLN A 196 -11.16 14.81 -31.49
C GLN A 196 -11.58 13.92 -30.32
N SER A 197 -10.84 12.84 -30.05
CA SER A 197 -10.96 12.00 -28.84
C SER A 197 -9.67 12.00 -28.02
N CYS A 198 -9.78 11.85 -26.71
CA CYS A 198 -8.65 11.75 -25.79
C CYS A 198 -8.21 10.28 -25.67
N VAL A 199 -7.04 9.95 -26.24
CA VAL A 199 -6.48 8.58 -26.22
C VAL A 199 -5.23 8.53 -25.34
N GLU A 200 -4.93 7.40 -24.70
CA GLU A 200 -3.70 7.25 -23.90
C GLU A 200 -2.43 7.50 -24.74
N ARG A 201 -1.45 8.16 -24.11
CA ARG A 201 -0.11 8.37 -24.65
C ARG A 201 0.71 7.06 -24.63
N PRO A 202 1.86 7.01 -25.35
CA PRO A 202 2.70 5.82 -25.39
C PRO A 202 3.28 5.40 -24.02
N GLU A 203 3.50 4.10 -23.86
CA GLU A 203 4.38 3.56 -22.80
C GLU A 203 5.84 4.04 -22.97
N CYS A 204 6.56 4.12 -21.86
CA CYS A 204 7.94 4.60 -21.77
C CYS A 204 8.73 3.87 -20.68
N THR A 205 10.07 3.91 -20.70
CA THR A 205 10.92 3.44 -19.59
C THR A 205 11.53 4.61 -18.79
N PHE A 206 11.96 5.67 -19.48
CA PHE A 206 12.56 6.88 -18.90
C PHE A 206 11.98 8.14 -19.55
N ASP A 207 12.23 9.33 -18.96
CA ASP A 207 11.80 10.61 -19.53
C ASP A 207 12.35 10.85 -20.95
N ASP A 208 13.55 10.35 -21.24
CA ASP A 208 14.22 10.40 -22.55
C ASP A 208 13.46 9.63 -23.68
N ASP A 209 12.48 8.79 -23.33
CA ASP A 209 11.62 8.09 -24.32
C ASP A 209 10.44 8.96 -24.80
N CYS A 210 10.13 10.06 -24.11
CA CYS A 210 8.95 10.89 -24.32
C CYS A 210 9.21 12.15 -25.18
N GLY A 211 8.15 12.91 -25.49
CA GLY A 211 8.20 14.12 -26.31
C GLY A 211 8.76 15.37 -25.61
N GLU A 212 8.84 16.48 -26.35
CA GLU A 212 9.17 17.78 -25.75
C GLU A 212 8.08 18.20 -24.75
N GLN A 213 8.47 18.54 -23.52
CA GLN A 213 7.57 18.84 -22.39
C GLN A 213 6.76 17.64 -21.85
N GLU A 214 7.25 16.42 -22.05
CA GLU A 214 6.66 15.21 -21.47
C GLU A 214 7.61 14.54 -20.45
N GLN A 215 7.03 13.77 -19.51
CA GLN A 215 7.75 12.97 -18.50
C GLN A 215 7.18 11.56 -18.43
N CYS A 216 7.99 10.58 -18.05
CA CYS A 216 7.62 9.17 -17.98
C CYS A 216 7.08 8.81 -16.59
N ILE A 217 5.75 8.79 -16.44
CA ILE A 217 5.07 8.75 -15.14
C ILE A 217 4.06 7.60 -15.11
N ALA A 218 4.20 6.72 -14.12
CA ALA A 218 3.42 5.48 -14.00
C ALA A 218 3.45 4.62 -15.29
N GLY A 219 4.62 4.56 -15.95
CA GLY A 219 4.86 3.76 -17.16
C GLY A 219 4.45 4.41 -18.49
N VAL A 220 3.77 5.57 -18.45
CA VAL A 220 3.21 6.25 -19.63
C VAL A 220 3.78 7.67 -19.76
N CYS A 221 4.04 8.14 -20.98
CA CYS A 221 4.43 9.53 -21.22
C CYS A 221 3.27 10.47 -20.87
N GLN A 222 3.50 11.46 -20.01
CA GLN A 222 2.50 12.47 -19.65
C GLN A 222 2.95 13.86 -20.07
N PHE A 223 2.04 14.70 -20.56
CA PHE A 223 2.33 16.09 -20.91
C PHE A 223 2.43 16.95 -19.65
N THR A 224 3.65 17.38 -19.33
CA THR A 224 4.02 18.02 -18.06
C THR A 224 4.79 19.33 -18.32
N PRO A 225 4.13 20.38 -18.84
CA PRO A 225 4.77 21.67 -19.08
C PRO A 225 5.23 22.36 -17.77
N GLU A 226 6.23 23.23 -17.87
CA GLU A 226 6.71 24.05 -16.74
C GLU A 226 5.61 24.98 -16.20
N CYS A 227 5.48 25.06 -14.87
CA CYS A 227 4.49 25.89 -14.16
C CYS A 227 5.12 26.66 -12.99
N SER A 228 4.44 27.72 -12.55
CA SER A 228 4.77 28.47 -11.33
C SER A 228 3.66 28.43 -10.28
N SER A 229 2.44 28.07 -10.72
CA SER A 229 1.21 28.00 -9.95
C SER A 229 0.18 27.13 -10.69
N ASP A 230 -0.88 26.71 -10.00
CA ASP A 230 -1.99 25.97 -10.60
C ASP A 230 -2.71 26.72 -11.73
N ASP A 231 -2.67 28.07 -11.72
CA ASP A 231 -3.23 28.93 -12.78
C ASP A 231 -2.46 28.81 -14.12
N ASP A 232 -1.24 28.24 -14.10
CA ASP A 232 -0.46 27.93 -15.30
C ASP A 232 -0.85 26.57 -15.92
N CYS A 233 -1.67 25.77 -15.23
CA CYS A 233 -2.08 24.42 -15.63
C CYS A 233 -3.57 24.37 -16.05
N GLY A 234 -3.94 23.34 -16.83
CA GLY A 234 -5.33 23.12 -17.23
C GLY A 234 -6.24 22.70 -16.06
N GLU A 235 -7.56 22.70 -16.25
CA GLU A 235 -8.54 22.35 -15.19
C GLU A 235 -8.29 20.96 -14.57
N ARG A 236 -7.73 20.03 -15.37
CA ARG A 236 -7.38 18.65 -15.00
C ARG A 236 -5.96 18.49 -14.42
N ALA A 237 -5.19 19.57 -14.25
CA ALA A 237 -3.79 19.52 -13.81
C ALA A 237 -3.42 20.59 -12.76
N GLU A 238 -2.55 20.25 -11.82
CA GLU A 238 -2.04 21.10 -10.73
C GLU A 238 -0.51 21.23 -10.79
N CYS A 239 0.06 22.26 -10.15
CA CYS A 239 1.49 22.54 -10.25
C CYS A 239 2.30 21.82 -9.16
N VAL A 240 3.04 20.78 -9.56
CA VAL A 240 3.84 19.92 -8.68
C VAL A 240 5.32 20.03 -9.06
N GLY A 241 6.15 20.56 -8.16
CA GLY A 241 7.59 20.67 -8.38
C GLY A 241 8.05 21.60 -9.51
N GLY A 242 7.14 22.42 -10.04
CA GLY A 242 7.39 23.27 -11.20
C GLY A 242 6.97 22.64 -12.53
N PHE A 243 6.26 21.51 -12.52
CA PHE A 243 5.62 20.91 -13.70
C PHE A 243 4.12 20.68 -13.45
N CYS A 244 3.29 20.87 -14.47
CA CYS A 244 1.88 20.48 -14.39
C CYS A 244 1.76 18.95 -14.33
N GLN A 245 1.00 18.44 -13.37
CA GLN A 245 0.73 17.01 -13.15
C GLN A 245 -0.78 16.78 -12.99
N GLU A 246 -1.27 15.54 -13.14
CA GLU A 246 -2.70 15.23 -12.98
C GLU A 246 -3.22 15.68 -11.60
N ARG A 247 -4.30 16.47 -11.59
CA ARG A 247 -4.92 16.96 -10.35
C ARG A 247 -5.72 15.82 -9.71
N LEU A 248 -5.25 15.33 -8.57
CA LEU A 248 -5.90 14.30 -7.77
C LEU A 248 -6.37 14.87 -6.42
N CYS A 249 -7.34 14.21 -5.77
CA CYS A 249 -7.60 14.49 -4.37
C CYS A 249 -6.39 14.09 -3.52
N ARG A 250 -6.10 14.89 -2.48
CA ARG A 250 -4.88 14.77 -1.66
C ARG A 250 -5.16 14.44 -0.20
N GLY A 251 -6.41 14.13 0.13
CA GLY A 251 -6.96 13.86 1.46
C GLY A 251 -8.47 14.12 1.47
N ASN A 252 -9.23 13.55 2.42
CA ASN A 252 -10.70 13.72 2.44
C ASN A 252 -11.14 15.17 2.65
N ASP A 253 -10.27 16.02 3.19
CA ASP A 253 -10.45 17.48 3.32
C ASP A 253 -10.32 18.25 1.98
N THR A 254 -9.95 17.56 0.90
CA THR A 254 -9.98 18.09 -0.48
C THR A 254 -11.25 17.70 -1.26
N CYS A 255 -12.17 16.95 -0.64
CA CYS A 255 -13.46 16.53 -1.21
C CYS A 255 -14.65 17.24 -0.55
N GLU A 256 -15.87 17.03 -1.05
CA GLU A 256 -17.08 17.61 -0.43
C GLU A 256 -17.48 16.91 0.88
N GLU A 257 -18.34 17.55 1.70
CA GLU A 257 -18.70 17.05 3.03
C GLU A 257 -19.47 15.71 2.95
N GLY A 258 -18.78 14.62 3.30
CA GLY A 258 -19.31 13.26 3.26
C GLY A 258 -18.61 12.35 2.24
N GLN A 259 -17.77 12.91 1.37
CA GLN A 259 -16.99 12.16 0.40
C GLN A 259 -15.65 11.66 0.96
N LEU A 260 -15.11 10.62 0.32
CA LEU A 260 -13.83 10.02 0.62
C LEU A 260 -12.86 10.27 -0.54
N CYS A 261 -11.59 10.50 -0.22
CA CYS A 261 -10.52 10.57 -1.22
C CYS A 261 -9.93 9.15 -1.40
N ASP A 262 -10.39 8.44 -2.43
CA ASP A 262 -10.04 7.04 -2.72
C ASP A 262 -9.42 6.95 -4.12
N ASN A 263 -8.23 6.36 -4.25
CA ASN A 263 -7.46 6.25 -5.50
C ASN A 263 -7.31 7.60 -6.24
N GLY A 264 -7.21 8.71 -5.48
CA GLY A 264 -7.03 10.06 -6.01
C GLY A 264 -8.31 10.70 -6.56
N GLN A 265 -9.48 10.06 -6.38
CA GLN A 265 -10.79 10.58 -6.75
C GLN A 265 -11.63 10.87 -5.50
N CYS A 266 -12.45 11.92 -5.56
CA CYS A 266 -13.47 12.17 -4.56
C CYS A 266 -14.72 11.34 -4.88
N ILE A 267 -14.99 10.33 -4.07
CA ILE A 267 -16.12 9.41 -4.24
C ILE A 267 -17.07 9.51 -3.04
N ASP A 268 -18.35 9.21 -3.27
CA ASP A 268 -19.25 8.83 -2.18
C ASP A 268 -18.78 7.47 -1.61
N PRO A 269 -18.94 7.19 -0.29
CA PRO A 269 -18.42 5.96 0.30
C PRO A 269 -19.01 4.71 -0.38
N PRO A 270 -18.17 3.73 -0.77
CA PRO A 270 -18.60 2.56 -1.52
C PRO A 270 -19.57 1.66 -0.73
N LEU A 271 -20.23 0.76 -1.46
CA LEU A 271 -20.99 -0.32 -0.85
C LEU A 271 -20.05 -1.24 -0.05
N THR A 272 -20.53 -1.71 1.10
CA THR A 272 -19.77 -2.53 2.03
C THR A 272 -20.61 -3.73 2.46
N PHE A 273 -19.99 -4.91 2.48
CA PHE A 273 -20.66 -6.17 2.77
C PHE A 273 -20.28 -6.72 4.16
N SER A 274 -19.04 -6.50 4.60
CA SER A 274 -18.58 -6.87 5.93
C SER A 274 -17.54 -5.89 6.49
N CYS A 275 -17.24 -6.00 7.79
CA CYS A 275 -16.18 -5.24 8.44
C CYS A 275 -15.66 -5.94 9.70
N VAL A 276 -14.43 -5.61 10.12
CA VAL A 276 -13.74 -6.20 11.28
C VAL A 276 -13.08 -5.10 12.12
N VAL A 277 -13.29 -5.13 13.44
CA VAL A 277 -12.63 -4.24 14.40
C VAL A 277 -11.16 -4.65 14.57
N ILE A 278 -10.23 -3.86 14.04
CA ILE A 278 -8.78 -4.13 14.13
C ILE A 278 -8.08 -3.42 15.28
N THR A 279 -8.77 -2.53 15.98
CA THR A 279 -8.23 -1.83 17.16
C THR A 279 -7.91 -2.83 18.27
N GLU A 280 -6.65 -2.97 18.65
CA GLU A 280 -6.30 -3.82 19.80
C GLU A 280 -6.78 -3.21 21.12
N GLY A 281 -7.51 -4.00 21.91
CA GLY A 281 -7.91 -3.64 23.27
C GLY A 281 -6.73 -3.62 24.24
N GLY A 282 -6.84 -2.84 25.33
CA GLY A 282 -5.77 -2.73 26.31
C GLY A 282 -6.10 -1.83 27.50
N LEU A 283 -5.08 -1.40 28.23
CA LEU A 283 -5.26 -0.36 29.25
C LEU A 283 -5.58 0.99 28.59
N ILE A 284 -6.51 1.77 29.16
CA ILE A 284 -6.74 3.18 28.83
C ILE A 284 -6.77 4.02 30.11
N ALA A 285 -6.11 5.18 30.11
CA ALA A 285 -6.04 6.10 31.24
C ALA A 285 -7.06 7.25 31.13
N PRO A 286 -7.42 7.91 32.25
CA PRO A 286 -8.33 9.05 32.21
C PRO A 286 -7.82 10.21 31.32
N ASN A 287 -8.63 10.61 30.34
CA ASN A 287 -8.35 11.60 29.28
C ASN A 287 -7.26 11.17 28.26
N GLU A 288 -6.86 9.91 28.22
CA GLU A 288 -6.16 9.34 27.07
C GLU A 288 -7.12 9.20 25.89
N ARG A 289 -6.59 9.36 24.66
CA ARG A 289 -7.30 9.11 23.40
C ARG A 289 -6.64 7.94 22.68
N VAL A 290 -7.44 7.04 22.16
CA VAL A 290 -7.03 5.94 21.28
C VAL A 290 -7.86 6.04 20.01
N ARG A 291 -7.23 6.12 18.83
CA ARG A 291 -7.96 6.08 17.56
C ARG A 291 -8.61 4.71 17.40
N LEU A 292 -9.84 4.71 16.91
CA LEU A 292 -10.58 3.50 16.58
C LEU A 292 -10.53 3.26 15.07
N GLU A 293 -10.01 2.10 14.71
CA GLU A 293 -9.80 1.62 13.35
C GLU A 293 -10.48 0.25 13.17
N ALA A 294 -11.09 0.08 12.00
CA ALA A 294 -11.71 -1.13 11.49
C ALA A 294 -11.41 -1.22 9.98
N PHE A 295 -11.38 -2.44 9.43
CA PHE A 295 -11.40 -2.64 7.97
C PHE A 295 -12.83 -2.93 7.53
N ALA A 296 -13.19 -2.51 6.31
CA ALA A 296 -14.42 -2.86 5.62
C ALA A 296 -14.08 -3.58 4.32
N PHE A 297 -15.00 -4.44 3.86
CA PHE A 297 -14.81 -5.27 2.68
C PHE A 297 -16.06 -5.26 1.79
N ASP A 298 -15.86 -5.41 0.48
CA ASP A 298 -16.89 -5.65 -0.53
C ASP A 298 -17.39 -7.11 -0.51
N GLU A 299 -18.11 -7.55 -1.54
CA GLU A 299 -18.65 -8.92 -1.63
C GLU A 299 -17.55 -9.94 -2.03
N GLU A 300 -16.55 -9.47 -2.77
CA GLU A 300 -15.38 -10.20 -3.24
C GLU A 300 -14.33 -10.43 -2.14
N GLY A 301 -14.26 -9.53 -1.15
CA GLY A 301 -13.35 -9.58 0.00
C GLY A 301 -12.20 -8.57 -0.02
N ASN A 302 -12.18 -7.61 -0.95
CA ASN A 302 -11.16 -6.58 -1.03
C ASN A 302 -11.37 -5.50 0.05
N GLY A 303 -10.28 -4.89 0.53
CA GLY A 303 -10.37 -3.83 1.54
C GLY A 303 -10.84 -2.49 0.98
N VAL A 304 -12.07 -2.07 1.26
CA VAL A 304 -12.68 -0.83 0.76
C VAL A 304 -12.73 0.30 1.80
N ALA A 305 -12.82 1.55 1.34
CA ALA A 305 -12.88 2.73 2.19
C ALA A 305 -14.26 2.87 2.84
N ALA A 306 -14.32 3.20 4.14
CA ALA A 306 -15.58 3.27 4.86
C ALA A 306 -15.56 4.26 6.04
N ASP A 307 -16.76 4.66 6.45
CA ASP A 307 -17.02 5.33 7.72
C ASP A 307 -17.67 4.38 8.73
N PHE A 308 -17.28 4.53 10.00
CA PHE A 308 -17.66 3.64 11.09
C PHE A 308 -18.28 4.42 12.24
N MET A 309 -19.48 4.01 12.65
CA MET A 309 -20.09 4.45 13.90
C MET A 309 -19.58 3.58 15.04
N TRP A 310 -18.91 4.19 16.02
CA TRP A 310 -18.33 3.49 17.15
C TRP A 310 -19.22 3.52 18.39
N SER A 311 -19.23 2.43 19.15
CA SER A 311 -19.98 2.28 20.40
C SER A 311 -19.08 1.81 21.55
N SER A 312 -19.46 2.15 22.79
CA SER A 312 -18.78 1.69 24.01
C SER A 312 -19.81 1.19 25.02
N SER A 313 -19.66 -0.05 25.49
CA SER A 313 -20.57 -0.72 26.42
C SER A 313 -20.72 -0.01 27.78
N ALA A 314 -19.67 0.70 28.22
CA ALA A 314 -19.63 1.44 29.49
C ALA A 314 -18.97 2.83 29.30
N PRO A 315 -19.70 3.84 28.80
CA PRO A 315 -19.15 5.17 28.52
C PRO A 315 -18.52 5.91 29.72
N ALA A 316 -18.83 5.49 30.96
CA ALA A 316 -18.20 6.02 32.17
C ALA A 316 -16.76 5.50 32.41
N VAL A 317 -16.40 4.38 31.79
CA VAL A 317 -15.07 3.75 31.79
C VAL A 317 -14.24 4.33 30.64
N ALA A 318 -14.80 4.37 29.43
CA ALA A 318 -14.28 5.15 28.30
C ALA A 318 -15.41 5.44 27.29
N SER A 319 -15.48 6.67 26.78
CA SER A 319 -16.54 7.19 25.91
C SER A 319 -16.05 7.44 24.48
N ILE A 320 -16.93 7.28 23.50
CA ILE A 320 -16.63 7.59 22.09
C ILE A 320 -16.72 9.10 21.85
N ASP A 321 -15.79 9.65 21.07
CA ASP A 321 -15.73 11.03 20.59
C ASP A 321 -15.28 11.04 19.12
N GLY A 322 -16.24 10.98 18.19
CA GLY A 322 -15.96 10.75 16.77
C GLY A 322 -15.35 9.36 16.52
N ARG A 323 -14.16 9.31 15.90
CA ARG A 323 -13.36 8.08 15.72
C ARG A 323 -12.38 7.82 16.89
N ASP A 324 -12.48 8.53 18.02
CA ASP A 324 -11.60 8.34 19.17
C ASP A 324 -12.32 7.68 20.37
N LEU A 325 -11.66 6.76 21.06
CA LEU A 325 -12.02 6.33 22.41
C LEU A 325 -11.33 7.21 23.45
N VAL A 326 -12.10 7.88 24.30
CA VAL A 326 -11.61 8.77 25.35
C VAL A 326 -11.76 8.12 26.73
N GLY A 327 -10.65 7.95 27.44
CA GLY A 327 -10.66 7.30 28.76
C GLY A 327 -11.41 8.12 29.81
N GLY A 328 -12.40 7.50 30.47
CA GLY A 328 -13.18 8.09 31.55
C GLY A 328 -12.42 8.15 32.89
N THR A 329 -13.09 8.58 33.96
CA THR A 329 -12.51 8.59 35.33
C THR A 329 -12.88 7.37 36.17
N THR A 330 -13.80 6.52 35.69
CA THR A 330 -14.25 5.32 36.40
C THR A 330 -13.34 4.14 36.06
N ALA A 331 -12.82 3.45 37.09
CA ALA A 331 -12.12 2.19 36.88
C ALA A 331 -13.11 1.06 36.53
N GLY A 332 -12.75 0.19 35.59
CA GLY A 332 -13.60 -0.87 35.07
C GLY A 332 -13.16 -1.34 33.67
N THR A 333 -13.98 -2.15 33.02
CA THR A 333 -13.79 -2.53 31.61
C THR A 333 -14.92 -2.00 30.73
N THR A 334 -14.65 -1.83 29.45
CA THR A 334 -15.65 -1.61 28.39
C THR A 334 -15.25 -2.35 27.13
N GLN A 335 -16.21 -2.96 26.45
CA GLN A 335 -16.06 -3.42 25.08
C GLN A 335 -16.48 -2.33 24.12
N VAL A 336 -15.72 -2.19 23.04
CA VAL A 336 -15.91 -1.23 21.95
C VAL A 336 -16.19 -1.98 20.66
N SER A 337 -17.20 -1.55 19.92
CA SER A 337 -17.62 -2.14 18.65
C SER A 337 -17.83 -1.06 17.59
N ALA A 338 -17.74 -1.46 16.31
CA ALA A 338 -18.07 -0.64 15.17
C ALA A 338 -19.31 -1.16 14.44
N THR A 339 -20.02 -0.25 13.78
CA THR A 339 -20.99 -0.56 12.73
C THR A 339 -20.66 0.30 11.52
N LEU A 340 -20.92 -0.19 10.32
CA LEU A 340 -20.80 0.62 9.11
C LEU A 340 -21.79 1.81 9.17
N ALA A 341 -21.35 2.96 8.67
CA ALA A 341 -22.14 4.21 8.69
C ALA A 341 -23.00 4.41 7.43
N THR A 342 -22.67 3.73 6.33
CA THR A 342 -23.40 3.74 5.06
C THR A 342 -24.15 2.43 4.84
N GLY A 343 -25.23 2.47 4.04
CA GLY A 343 -26.09 1.32 3.78
C GLY A 343 -26.96 0.90 4.98
N ASP A 344 -27.34 -0.38 5.01
CA ASP A 344 -27.96 -1.00 6.19
C ASP A 344 -26.89 -1.23 7.28
N PRO A 345 -27.22 -1.08 8.58
CA PRO A 345 -26.23 -1.03 9.67
C PRO A 345 -25.62 -2.40 10.02
N ILE A 346 -24.70 -2.86 9.19
CA ILE A 346 -23.85 -4.03 9.41
C ILE A 346 -23.03 -3.84 10.70
N GLN A 347 -23.09 -4.83 11.59
CA GLN A 347 -22.21 -4.90 12.77
C GLN A 347 -20.85 -5.46 12.31
N CYS A 348 -19.75 -4.82 12.68
CA CYS A 348 -18.43 -5.38 12.41
C CYS A 348 -18.14 -6.56 13.35
N ASP A 349 -17.41 -7.56 12.86
CA ASP A 349 -16.92 -8.66 13.68
C ASP A 349 -15.79 -8.20 14.61
N GLY A 350 -15.64 -8.89 15.74
CA GLY A 350 -14.73 -8.54 16.82
C GLY A 350 -15.18 -7.36 17.68
N THR A 351 -14.55 -7.24 18.84
CA THR A 351 -14.71 -6.09 19.75
C THR A 351 -13.39 -5.81 20.46
N ALA A 352 -13.05 -4.55 20.66
CA ALA A 352 -11.87 -4.14 21.42
C ALA A 352 -12.22 -3.99 22.91
N GLU A 353 -11.68 -4.84 23.79
CA GLU A 353 -11.89 -4.70 25.24
C GLU A 353 -10.84 -3.77 25.88
N PHE A 354 -11.31 -2.66 26.44
CA PHE A 354 -10.48 -1.68 27.13
C PHE A 354 -10.69 -1.71 28.64
N SER A 355 -9.58 -1.68 29.38
CA SER A 355 -9.52 -1.66 30.85
C SER A 355 -9.05 -0.30 31.35
N ASN A 356 -9.90 0.44 32.07
CA ASN A 356 -9.50 1.66 32.76
C ASN A 356 -9.12 1.34 34.21
N SER A 357 -7.89 1.67 34.60
CA SER A 357 -7.42 1.51 36.00
C SER A 357 -7.64 2.75 36.87
N GLY A 358 -8.36 3.75 36.35
CA GLY A 358 -8.79 4.96 37.05
C GLY A 358 -7.70 6.03 37.21
N LEU A 359 -8.01 7.05 38.02
CA LEU A 359 -7.11 8.14 38.37
C LEU A 359 -5.95 7.64 39.25
N VAL A 360 -4.70 7.97 38.90
CA VAL A 360 -3.53 7.60 39.71
C VAL A 360 -3.52 8.36 41.05
N PRO A 361 -3.51 7.67 42.21
CA PRO A 361 -3.43 8.30 43.54
C PRO A 361 -2.23 9.24 43.67
N VAL A 362 -2.42 10.42 44.28
CA VAL A 362 -1.49 11.58 44.21
C VAL A 362 -0.07 11.31 44.74
N ASP A 363 0.05 10.29 45.57
CA ASP A 363 1.20 9.72 46.27
C ASP A 363 1.84 8.50 45.54
N VAL A 364 1.28 8.10 44.40
CA VAL A 364 1.70 6.97 43.57
C VAL A 364 2.14 7.44 42.18
N ILE A 365 3.08 6.68 41.59
CA ILE A 365 3.41 6.64 40.16
C ILE A 365 2.94 5.29 39.60
N ARG A 366 2.23 5.31 38.47
CA ARG A 366 1.84 4.13 37.69
C ARG A 366 2.75 3.99 36.47
N VAL A 367 3.26 2.79 36.24
CA VAL A 367 4.05 2.43 35.05
C VAL A 367 3.38 1.24 34.37
N VAL A 368 3.22 1.31 33.06
CA VAL A 368 2.68 0.25 32.20
C VAL A 368 3.78 -0.17 31.23
N ALA A 369 4.26 -1.41 31.35
CA ALA A 369 5.10 -2.02 30.34
C ALA A 369 4.22 -2.62 29.25
N GLN A 370 4.48 -2.28 28.00
CA GLN A 370 3.71 -2.74 26.84
C GLN A 370 4.64 -3.11 25.69
N ASP A 371 4.16 -3.91 24.76
CA ASP A 371 4.86 -4.33 23.55
C ASP A 371 5.01 -3.12 22.60
N MET A 372 6.18 -2.94 21.97
CA MET A 372 6.41 -1.81 21.06
C MET A 372 5.61 -1.92 19.76
N GLU A 373 5.45 -3.13 19.24
CA GLU A 373 4.92 -3.35 17.90
C GLU A 373 3.39 -3.51 17.94
N THR A 374 2.88 -4.32 18.87
CA THR A 374 1.43 -4.55 19.06
C THR A 374 0.78 -3.57 20.06
N GLY A 375 1.51 -3.12 21.08
CA GLY A 375 0.93 -2.33 22.19
C GLY A 375 0.36 -3.17 23.34
N ARG A 376 0.40 -4.51 23.24
CA ARG A 376 -0.14 -5.44 24.24
C ARG A 376 0.58 -5.35 25.60
N PRO A 377 -0.09 -5.60 26.73
CA PRO A 377 0.53 -5.51 28.06
C PRO A 377 1.60 -6.58 28.31
N ILE A 378 2.78 -6.18 28.80
CA ILE A 378 3.87 -7.10 29.18
C ILE A 378 3.79 -7.40 30.67
N GLY A 379 3.15 -8.52 31.03
CA GLY A 379 3.18 -9.04 32.40
C GLY A 379 4.49 -9.73 32.77
N GLY A 380 4.88 -9.66 34.05
CA GLY A 380 6.11 -10.28 34.55
C GLY A 380 7.41 -9.50 34.25
N ALA A 381 7.34 -8.32 33.63
CA ALA A 381 8.49 -7.45 33.44
C ALA A 381 8.95 -6.86 34.78
N ARG A 382 10.26 -6.84 35.02
CA ARG A 382 10.87 -6.17 36.17
C ARG A 382 11.00 -4.69 35.83
N VAL A 383 10.42 -3.83 36.66
CA VAL A 383 10.49 -2.37 36.50
C VAL A 383 11.25 -1.78 37.69
N GLU A 384 12.22 -0.92 37.40
CA GLU A 384 13.08 -0.27 38.40
C GLU A 384 12.92 1.25 38.29
N LEU A 385 12.67 1.93 39.40
CA LEU A 385 12.43 3.38 39.48
C LEU A 385 13.25 3.96 40.64
N GLY A 386 14.44 4.50 40.31
CA GLY A 386 15.45 4.81 41.32
C GLY A 386 15.84 3.57 42.12
N ASP A 387 15.75 3.64 43.45
CA ASP A 387 15.98 2.49 44.35
C ASP A 387 14.77 1.53 44.47
N GLN A 388 13.60 1.87 43.90
CA GLN A 388 12.41 1.04 43.98
C GLN A 388 12.37 0.00 42.86
N VAL A 389 11.83 -1.19 43.15
CA VAL A 389 11.67 -2.28 42.19
C VAL A 389 10.29 -2.92 42.33
N ALA A 390 9.61 -3.11 41.21
CA ALA A 390 8.35 -3.83 41.10
C ALA A 390 8.38 -4.84 39.94
N THR A 391 7.34 -5.66 39.85
CA THR A 391 7.08 -6.55 38.71
C THR A 391 5.68 -6.25 38.18
N THR A 392 5.51 -6.22 36.86
CA THR A 392 4.21 -5.94 36.25
C THR A 392 3.21 -7.09 36.40
N ASP A 393 1.94 -6.74 36.58
CA ASP A 393 0.82 -7.69 36.58
C ASP A 393 0.39 -8.10 35.15
N ALA A 394 -0.70 -8.87 35.03
CA ALA A 394 -1.21 -9.34 33.74
C ALA A 394 -1.71 -8.21 32.81
N ALA A 395 -1.96 -7.00 33.33
CA ALA A 395 -2.26 -5.80 32.55
C ALA A 395 -1.01 -4.96 32.25
N GLY A 396 0.19 -5.49 32.50
CA GLY A 396 1.46 -4.79 32.29
C GLY A 396 1.73 -3.71 33.34
N LEU A 397 0.93 -3.65 34.41
CA LEU A 397 0.90 -2.54 35.35
C LEU A 397 1.82 -2.78 36.56
N ALA A 398 2.59 -1.76 36.92
CA ALA A 398 3.34 -1.66 38.17
C ALA A 398 3.08 -0.31 38.86
N THR A 399 3.13 -0.29 40.20
CA THR A 399 2.92 0.92 41.02
C THR A 399 4.09 1.18 41.95
N PHE A 400 4.47 2.45 42.08
CA PHE A 400 5.61 2.91 42.88
C PHE A 400 5.20 4.03 43.84
N GLU A 401 5.89 4.15 44.96
CA GLU A 401 5.80 5.33 45.84
C GLU A 401 6.32 6.56 45.08
N ARG A 402 5.64 7.69 45.23
CA ARG A 402 6.02 8.92 44.52
C ARG A 402 7.38 9.46 44.98
N VAL A 403 8.25 9.72 44.00
CA VAL A 403 9.50 10.48 44.18
C VAL A 403 9.28 11.99 43.93
N GLU A 404 10.18 12.82 44.47
CA GLU A 404 10.22 14.27 44.21
C GLU A 404 11.19 14.59 43.06
N GLY A 405 10.77 15.44 42.13
CA GLY A 405 11.57 15.82 40.96
C GLY A 405 11.51 14.80 39.81
N ALA A 406 12.46 14.91 38.89
CA ALA A 406 12.61 14.01 37.75
C ALA A 406 13.31 12.71 38.14
N TYR A 407 12.94 11.60 37.50
CA TYR A 407 13.47 10.27 37.78
C TYR A 407 13.88 9.50 36.52
N THR A 408 14.55 8.37 36.76
CA THR A 408 14.88 7.37 35.75
C THR A 408 14.08 6.11 36.04
N VAL A 409 13.46 5.55 35.00
CA VAL A 409 12.74 4.28 35.04
C VAL A 409 13.34 3.31 34.03
N SER A 410 13.46 2.03 34.38
CA SER A 410 13.95 0.97 33.48
C SER A 410 13.05 -0.26 33.51
N VAL A 411 12.92 -0.93 32.36
CA VAL A 411 12.12 -2.14 32.17
C VAL A 411 13.00 -3.27 31.64
N PHE A 412 12.95 -4.42 32.31
CA PHE A 412 13.72 -5.61 31.95
C PHE A 412 12.82 -6.86 31.93
N HIS A 413 12.70 -7.51 30.77
CA HIS A 413 12.07 -8.82 30.62
C HIS A 413 13.05 -9.83 30.00
N ASN A 414 12.63 -11.08 29.80
CA ASN A 414 13.47 -12.11 29.19
C ASN A 414 13.27 -12.16 27.67
N ASN A 415 12.01 -12.03 27.23
CA ASN A 415 11.60 -12.13 25.82
C ASN A 415 11.62 -10.78 25.07
N TYR A 416 11.97 -9.69 25.77
CA TYR A 416 12.08 -8.34 25.22
C TYR A 416 13.51 -7.80 25.36
N ASN A 417 13.78 -6.72 24.65
CA ASN A 417 14.94 -5.86 24.86
C ASN A 417 14.84 -5.11 26.21
N TYR A 418 15.83 -4.28 26.52
CA TYR A 418 15.80 -3.43 27.71
C TYR A 418 15.45 -1.99 27.31
N LEU A 419 14.63 -1.33 28.13
CA LEU A 419 14.31 0.09 27.97
C LEU A 419 14.66 0.84 29.25
N THR A 420 15.31 1.99 29.12
CA THR A 420 15.45 3.00 30.17
C THR A 420 14.96 4.35 29.65
N VAL A 421 14.23 5.10 30.47
CA VAL A 421 13.88 6.51 30.19
C VAL A 421 14.30 7.38 31.36
N GLN A 422 14.92 8.52 31.05
CA GLN A 422 15.52 9.45 32.01
C GLN A 422 14.83 10.82 31.97
N GLY A 423 14.77 11.49 33.12
CA GLY A 423 14.22 12.86 33.22
C GLY A 423 12.70 12.93 33.35
N VAL A 424 12.03 11.78 33.50
CA VAL A 424 10.56 11.66 33.60
C VAL A 424 10.06 12.34 34.87
N GLN A 425 8.99 13.13 34.77
CA GLN A 425 8.24 13.74 35.90
C GLN A 425 6.76 13.32 35.90
N ALA A 426 6.28 12.70 34.82
CA ALA A 426 4.97 12.11 34.70
C ALA A 426 4.72 11.04 35.78
N ARG A 427 3.44 10.87 36.15
CA ARG A 427 2.99 9.92 37.18
C ARG A 427 2.19 8.74 36.63
N ASP A 428 1.95 8.74 35.33
CA ASP A 428 1.20 7.72 34.63
C ASP A 428 1.89 7.46 33.30
N VAL A 429 2.67 6.39 33.24
CA VAL A 429 3.77 6.23 32.29
C VAL A 429 3.61 4.95 31.47
N ARG A 430 3.63 5.04 30.15
CA ARG A 430 3.70 3.91 29.21
C ARG A 430 5.12 3.74 28.70
N LEU A 431 5.64 2.54 28.84
CA LEU A 431 6.99 2.14 28.44
C LEU A 431 6.88 1.00 27.42
N PRO A 432 6.87 1.31 26.11
CA PRO A 432 6.82 0.31 25.07
C PRO A 432 8.20 -0.32 24.87
N VAL A 433 8.29 -1.66 24.91
CA VAL A 433 9.56 -2.40 24.84
C VAL A 433 9.55 -3.31 23.62
N SER A 434 10.58 -3.21 22.77
CA SER A 434 10.66 -3.97 21.53
C SER A 434 11.01 -5.46 21.78
N PRO A 435 10.42 -6.40 21.03
CA PRO A 435 10.74 -7.84 21.13
C PRO A 435 12.23 -8.15 20.98
N ARG A 436 12.68 -9.25 21.59
CA ARG A 436 14.07 -9.70 21.51
C ARG A 436 14.41 -10.13 20.07
N SER A 437 15.48 -9.57 19.50
CA SER A 437 15.99 -9.94 18.17
C SER A 437 16.41 -11.41 18.08
N GLY A 438 16.25 -12.00 16.88
CA GLY A 438 16.70 -13.35 16.50
C GLY A 438 16.00 -14.54 17.19
N ASN A 439 15.40 -14.33 18.36
CA ASN A 439 14.87 -15.38 19.23
C ASN A 439 13.38 -15.24 19.58
N GLY A 440 12.75 -14.13 19.21
CA GLY A 440 11.29 -13.97 19.33
C GLY A 440 10.53 -14.77 18.25
N PRO A 441 9.26 -15.10 18.48
CA PRO A 441 8.37 -15.51 17.40
C PRO A 441 8.24 -14.37 16.38
N ALA A 442 8.04 -14.72 15.11
CA ALA A 442 7.90 -13.79 14.00
C ALA A 442 6.54 -14.01 13.31
N ALA A 443 5.94 -12.95 12.80
CA ALA A 443 4.84 -13.05 11.84
C ALA A 443 5.36 -12.71 10.44
N GLY A 444 4.51 -12.83 9.43
CA GLY A 444 4.87 -12.56 8.05
C GLY A 444 3.93 -13.23 7.06
N LEU A 445 4.32 -13.21 5.79
CA LEU A 445 3.61 -13.84 4.69
C LEU A 445 4.60 -14.25 3.59
N THR A 446 4.19 -15.15 2.70
CA THR A 446 4.90 -15.46 1.45
C THR A 446 3.93 -15.41 0.28
N GLY A 447 4.44 -15.39 -0.94
CA GLY A 447 3.60 -15.43 -2.13
C GLY A 447 4.38 -15.10 -3.40
N ALA A 448 3.66 -14.92 -4.47
CA ALA A 448 4.10 -14.35 -5.73
C ALA A 448 3.33 -13.06 -6.03
N PHE A 449 3.59 -12.48 -7.19
CA PHE A 449 2.78 -11.41 -7.75
C PHE A 449 2.02 -11.97 -8.96
N ASP A 450 0.69 -11.81 -8.99
CA ASP A 450 -0.08 -11.91 -10.23
C ASP A 450 0.17 -10.64 -11.04
N LEU A 451 0.68 -10.82 -12.25
CA LEU A 451 1.09 -9.74 -13.15
C LEU A 451 0.03 -9.47 -14.24
N SER A 452 -1.16 -10.08 -14.13
CA SER A 452 -2.23 -10.01 -15.14
C SER A 452 -2.92 -8.65 -15.25
N GLN A 453 -2.81 -7.79 -14.23
CA GLN A 453 -3.41 -6.45 -14.18
C GLN A 453 -2.40 -5.30 -14.30
N LEU A 454 -1.13 -5.59 -14.61
CA LEU A 454 -0.10 -4.57 -14.75
C LEU A 454 -0.33 -3.64 -15.95
N ASN A 455 -0.06 -2.35 -15.72
CA ASN A 455 -0.06 -1.26 -16.70
C ASN A 455 1.32 -1.08 -17.38
N THR A 456 2.28 -1.97 -17.12
CA THR A 456 3.64 -1.91 -17.69
C THR A 456 3.96 -3.17 -18.48
N SER A 457 4.52 -3.01 -19.69
CA SER A 457 5.02 -4.13 -20.50
C SER A 457 6.55 -4.29 -20.44
N GLY A 458 7.03 -5.53 -20.59
CA GLY A 458 8.47 -5.81 -20.58
C GLY A 458 8.82 -7.30 -20.61
N ASP A 459 10.12 -7.60 -20.64
CA ASP A 459 10.63 -8.98 -20.62
C ASP A 459 11.01 -9.45 -19.19
N ILE A 460 11.23 -8.50 -18.27
CA ILE A 460 11.74 -8.74 -16.92
C ILE A 460 10.75 -8.19 -15.88
N ASN A 461 10.33 -9.07 -14.98
CA ASN A 461 9.44 -8.77 -13.88
C ASN A 461 10.29 -8.39 -12.66
N ILE A 462 10.02 -7.22 -12.08
CA ILE A 462 10.65 -6.74 -10.85
C ILE A 462 9.53 -6.34 -9.88
N GLY A 463 9.73 -6.60 -8.60
CA GLY A 463 8.81 -6.16 -7.57
C GLY A 463 9.38 -6.24 -6.17
N LEU A 464 8.71 -5.56 -5.24
CA LEU A 464 8.99 -5.50 -3.82
C LEU A 464 7.68 -5.66 -3.06
N ALA A 465 7.50 -6.78 -2.37
CA ALA A 465 6.41 -7.00 -1.42
C ALA A 465 6.86 -6.71 0.00
N GLY A 466 5.91 -6.32 0.85
CA GLY A 466 6.11 -6.10 2.27
C GLY A 466 4.82 -6.22 3.06
N ALA A 467 4.92 -5.88 4.35
CA ALA A 467 3.78 -5.71 5.23
C ALA A 467 3.85 -4.35 5.93
N SER A 468 2.72 -3.87 6.44
CA SER A 468 2.62 -2.59 7.11
C SER A 468 3.51 -2.55 8.36
N ILE A 469 4.38 -1.55 8.43
CA ILE A 469 5.53 -1.52 9.33
C ILE A 469 5.07 -1.02 10.70
N ALA A 470 5.02 -1.94 11.66
CA ALA A 470 4.50 -1.72 12.99
C ALA A 470 5.48 -0.98 13.92
N GLY A 471 4.93 -0.24 14.88
CA GLY A 471 5.72 0.55 15.84
C GLY A 471 5.99 1.96 15.34
N ASP A 472 7.23 2.42 15.47
CA ASP A 472 7.62 3.82 15.28
C ASP A 472 8.54 4.03 14.07
N LEU A 473 8.37 5.14 13.34
CA LEU A 473 9.15 5.49 12.15
C LEU A 473 10.64 5.73 12.44
N LEU A 474 11.01 6.02 13.70
CA LEU A 474 12.41 6.11 14.14
C LEU A 474 13.13 4.74 14.18
N ASP A 475 12.37 3.65 14.03
CA ASP A 475 12.86 2.30 13.87
C ASP A 475 12.56 1.74 12.47
N LEU A 476 12.38 2.60 11.45
CA LEU A 476 12.53 2.15 10.07
C LEU A 476 14.01 2.02 9.72
N ASP A 477 14.34 0.91 9.08
CA ASP A 477 15.61 0.67 8.38
C ASP A 477 15.30 -0.07 7.06
N LEU A 478 16.29 -0.18 6.18
CA LEU A 478 16.11 -0.82 4.87
C LEU A 478 15.85 -2.32 4.98
N THR A 479 16.28 -3.00 6.06
CA THR A 479 15.97 -4.42 6.29
C THR A 479 14.50 -4.61 6.63
N ARG A 480 13.89 -3.70 7.39
CA ARG A 480 12.44 -3.67 7.66
C ARG A 480 11.58 -3.32 6.45
N LEU A 481 12.14 -2.59 5.47
CA LEU A 481 11.47 -2.23 4.23
C LEU A 481 11.60 -3.29 3.14
N LEU A 482 12.73 -4.01 3.08
CA LEU A 482 13.08 -4.92 1.98
C LEU A 482 13.09 -6.41 2.39
N GLY A 483 13.20 -6.73 3.67
CA GLY A 483 13.26 -8.10 4.21
C GLY A 483 14.67 -8.65 4.45
N ASP A 484 14.74 -9.86 5.02
CA ASP A 484 15.99 -10.62 5.26
C ASP A 484 16.71 -10.96 3.93
N SER A 485 17.98 -11.37 3.96
CA SER A 485 18.76 -11.65 2.73
C SER A 485 18.56 -13.08 2.22
N PHE A 486 18.22 -13.23 0.94
CA PHE A 486 18.03 -14.49 0.22
C PHE A 486 19.02 -14.59 -0.95
N VAL A 487 19.95 -15.54 -0.91
CA VAL A 487 20.88 -15.84 -2.00
C VAL A 487 20.12 -16.46 -3.16
N THR A 488 20.05 -15.73 -4.27
CA THR A 488 19.32 -16.13 -5.48
C THR A 488 20.32 -16.55 -6.56
N ASP A 489 20.22 -17.80 -7.02
CA ASP A 489 20.89 -18.29 -8.22
C ASP A 489 20.20 -17.73 -9.48
N PHE A 490 20.77 -16.70 -10.09
CA PHE A 490 20.37 -16.23 -11.41
C PHE A 490 21.05 -17.06 -12.48
N SER A 491 20.28 -17.76 -13.32
CA SER A 491 20.83 -18.60 -14.39
C SER A 491 20.34 -18.18 -15.78
N ILE A 492 21.26 -18.11 -16.75
CA ILE A 492 20.97 -17.82 -18.16
C ILE A 492 21.42 -19.02 -19.01
N PRO A 493 20.49 -19.75 -19.66
CA PRO A 493 20.78 -20.94 -20.46
C PRO A 493 21.89 -20.74 -21.50
N GLY A 494 23.05 -21.35 -21.25
CA GLY A 494 24.22 -21.32 -22.13
C GLY A 494 25.25 -20.21 -21.87
N LEU A 495 24.97 -19.25 -20.97
CA LEU A 495 25.95 -18.24 -20.53
C LEU A 495 26.51 -18.51 -19.12
N GLY A 496 25.77 -19.24 -18.28
CA GLY A 496 26.15 -19.58 -16.91
C GLY A 496 25.16 -19.04 -15.89
N GLY A 497 25.59 -18.87 -14.65
CA GLY A 497 24.80 -18.25 -13.60
C GLY A 497 25.66 -17.59 -12.53
N ALA A 498 25.03 -16.78 -11.69
CA ALA A 498 25.65 -16.05 -10.60
C ALA A 498 24.72 -16.02 -9.38
N GLN A 499 25.30 -16.11 -8.18
CA GLN A 499 24.57 -15.96 -6.92
C GLN A 499 24.55 -14.49 -6.51
N VAL A 500 23.34 -13.98 -6.27
CA VAL A 500 23.09 -12.58 -5.90
C VAL A 500 22.22 -12.56 -4.63
N PRO A 501 22.64 -11.89 -3.53
CA PRO A 501 21.77 -11.68 -2.38
C PRO A 501 20.67 -10.68 -2.75
N LEU A 502 19.41 -11.13 -2.71
CA LEU A 502 18.23 -10.29 -2.86
C LEU A 502 17.50 -10.19 -1.51
N PRO A 503 16.90 -9.04 -1.16
CA PRO A 503 16.02 -8.97 0.00
C PRO A 503 14.77 -9.86 -0.12
N GLY A 504 14.23 -10.30 1.01
CA GLY A 504 13.12 -11.25 1.10
C GLY A 504 11.86 -10.79 0.39
N GLY A 505 11.53 -9.49 0.45
CA GLY A 505 10.42 -8.88 -0.27
C GLY A 505 10.63 -8.75 -1.78
N VAL A 506 11.88 -8.76 -2.27
CA VAL A 506 12.19 -8.49 -3.68
C VAL A 506 12.01 -9.74 -4.55
N ILE A 507 11.31 -9.59 -5.68
CA ILE A 507 11.28 -10.57 -6.77
C ILE A 507 12.02 -10.04 -8.01
N ALA A 508 12.63 -10.93 -8.77
CA ALA A 508 13.32 -10.62 -10.01
C ALA A 508 13.46 -11.89 -10.89
N TYR A 509 12.74 -11.93 -12.02
CA TYR A 509 12.76 -13.03 -12.99
C TYR A 509 12.22 -12.58 -14.35
N GLY A 510 12.30 -13.41 -15.39
CA GLY A 510 11.71 -13.11 -16.71
C GLY A 510 12.54 -13.69 -17.84
N SER A 511 12.80 -12.93 -18.90
CA SER A 511 13.67 -13.36 -20.00
C SER A 511 14.58 -12.25 -20.54
N VAL A 512 15.73 -12.62 -21.10
CA VAL A 512 16.62 -11.70 -21.82
C VAL A 512 17.01 -12.34 -23.16
N PHE A 513 16.78 -11.61 -24.26
CA PHE A 513 16.96 -12.10 -25.63
C PHE A 513 16.23 -13.42 -25.94
N GLY A 514 15.07 -13.66 -25.29
CA GLY A 514 14.29 -14.88 -25.42
C GLY A 514 14.86 -16.10 -24.66
N LEU A 515 15.91 -15.92 -23.86
CA LEU A 515 16.37 -16.91 -22.87
C LEU A 515 15.70 -16.60 -21.54
N GLN A 516 14.99 -17.58 -20.97
CA GLN A 516 14.43 -17.46 -19.63
C GLN A 516 15.54 -17.28 -18.60
N ILE A 517 15.33 -16.33 -17.68
CA ILE A 517 16.16 -16.13 -16.50
C ILE A 517 15.41 -16.73 -15.31
N GLU A 518 15.90 -17.88 -14.87
CA GLU A 518 15.51 -18.45 -13.57
C GLU A 518 16.11 -17.55 -12.47
N GLY A 519 15.24 -17.14 -11.53
CA GLY A 519 15.49 -16.14 -10.50
C GLY A 519 14.39 -16.16 -9.44
N LYS A 520 14.37 -15.20 -8.52
CA LYS A 520 13.47 -15.20 -7.35
C LYS A 520 12.05 -14.78 -7.75
N GLN A 521 11.16 -15.76 -7.89
CA GLN A 521 9.74 -15.57 -8.24
C GLN A 521 8.82 -15.32 -7.03
N ARG A 522 9.22 -15.78 -5.83
CA ARG A 522 8.45 -15.65 -4.59
C ARG A 522 9.06 -14.62 -3.65
N TYR A 523 8.21 -13.93 -2.91
CA TYR A 523 8.60 -13.07 -1.81
C TYR A 523 8.44 -13.78 -0.45
N TYR A 524 9.19 -13.29 0.54
CA TYR A 524 9.28 -13.80 1.90
C TYR A 524 9.33 -12.61 2.86
N VAL A 525 8.17 -12.19 3.35
CA VAL A 525 8.01 -10.99 4.18
C VAL A 525 7.97 -11.37 5.66
N GLN A 526 8.75 -10.68 6.48
CA GLN A 526 8.65 -10.75 7.93
C GLN A 526 7.91 -9.51 8.46
N SER A 527 7.02 -9.68 9.43
CA SER A 527 6.26 -8.59 10.06
C SER A 527 6.00 -8.85 11.55
N ALA A 528 5.40 -7.86 12.21
CA ALA A 528 4.82 -8.02 13.55
C ALA A 528 3.40 -8.61 13.44
N GLY A 529 3.03 -9.50 14.38
CA GLY A 529 1.69 -10.08 14.41
C GLY A 529 0.58 -9.07 14.73
N GLY A 530 -0.68 -9.46 14.53
CA GLY A 530 -1.86 -8.60 14.62
C GLY A 530 -2.35 -8.15 13.25
N ALA A 531 -3.26 -7.16 13.22
CA ALA A 531 -3.75 -6.59 11.97
C ALA A 531 -2.63 -5.84 11.23
N ARG A 532 -2.51 -6.10 9.92
CA ARG A 532 -1.55 -5.50 8.99
C ARG A 532 -2.24 -5.27 7.64
N LEU A 533 -1.57 -4.55 6.74
CA LEU A 533 -1.78 -4.73 5.31
C LEU A 533 -0.53 -5.41 4.75
N ALA A 534 -0.68 -6.42 3.90
CA ALA A 534 0.33 -6.67 2.89
C ALA A 534 0.31 -5.51 1.89
N TRP A 535 1.45 -5.21 1.30
CA TRP A 535 1.56 -4.23 0.22
C TRP A 535 2.62 -4.72 -0.77
N GLY A 536 2.53 -4.26 -2.01
CA GLY A 536 3.56 -4.56 -2.99
C GLY A 536 3.61 -3.57 -4.14
N LEU A 537 4.82 -3.37 -4.66
CA LEU A 537 5.09 -2.63 -5.88
C LEU A 537 5.66 -3.61 -6.91
N ALA A 538 5.04 -3.77 -8.08
CA ALA A 538 5.61 -4.59 -9.14
C ALA A 538 5.34 -4.01 -10.54
N GLY A 539 6.20 -4.38 -11.48
CA GLY A 539 6.05 -3.99 -12.88
C GLY A 539 6.94 -4.80 -13.81
N GLN A 540 6.69 -4.64 -15.10
CA GLN A 540 7.55 -5.18 -16.15
C GLN A 540 8.52 -4.09 -16.64
N VAL A 541 9.72 -4.52 -17.03
CA VAL A 541 10.74 -3.65 -17.65
C VAL A 541 11.28 -4.35 -18.90
N PRO A 542 11.40 -3.66 -20.06
CA PRO A 542 12.03 -4.22 -21.25
C PRO A 542 13.47 -4.66 -20.98
N ALA A 543 13.86 -5.84 -21.49
CA ALA A 543 15.22 -6.36 -21.24
C ALA A 543 16.32 -5.46 -21.80
N SER A 544 16.02 -4.63 -22.81
CA SER A 544 16.93 -3.65 -23.42
C SER A 544 17.45 -2.62 -22.42
N ASP A 545 16.62 -2.22 -21.46
CA ASP A 545 16.83 -0.98 -20.72
C ASP A 545 17.70 -1.25 -19.50
N LEU A 546 17.55 -2.47 -18.95
CA LEU A 546 18.44 -3.05 -17.96
C LEU A 546 19.83 -3.42 -18.53
N ILE A 547 20.05 -3.42 -19.86
CA ILE A 547 21.40 -3.68 -20.44
C ILE A 547 22.40 -2.63 -19.97
N GLY A 548 21.98 -1.38 -19.71
CA GLY A 548 22.86 -0.35 -19.12
C GLY A 548 23.51 -0.84 -17.82
N LEU A 549 22.66 -1.25 -16.87
CA LEU A 549 23.04 -1.81 -15.57
C LEU A 549 23.90 -3.07 -15.69
N PHE A 550 23.58 -3.99 -16.60
CA PHE A 550 24.35 -5.23 -16.76
C PHE A 550 25.67 -5.07 -17.53
N SER A 551 25.79 -4.05 -18.38
CA SER A 551 27.01 -3.80 -19.18
C SER A 551 28.02 -2.89 -18.49
N SER A 552 27.53 -1.99 -17.63
CA SER A 552 28.34 -1.14 -16.75
C SER A 552 27.80 -1.27 -15.32
N PRO A 553 28.14 -2.35 -14.60
CA PRO A 553 27.64 -2.59 -13.25
C PRO A 553 28.04 -1.42 -12.31
N PRO A 554 27.12 -0.97 -11.43
CA PRO A 554 27.35 0.18 -10.57
C PRO A 554 28.57 -0.01 -9.66
N GLU A 555 29.36 1.05 -9.46
CA GLU A 555 30.65 0.98 -8.76
C GLU A 555 30.52 0.72 -7.24
N ASN A 556 29.32 0.88 -6.67
CA ASN A 556 28.98 0.62 -5.27
C ASN A 556 27.45 0.50 -5.09
N VAL A 557 27.01 0.18 -3.87
CA VAL A 557 25.59 0.02 -3.54
C VAL A 557 24.79 1.31 -3.71
N ASN A 558 25.34 2.49 -3.40
CA ASN A 558 24.61 3.76 -3.55
C ASN A 558 24.28 4.04 -5.03
N ALA A 559 25.23 3.78 -5.94
CA ALA A 559 24.99 3.90 -7.38
C ALA A 559 23.93 2.91 -7.90
N ALA A 560 23.92 1.68 -7.35
CA ALA A 560 22.89 0.69 -7.68
C ALA A 560 21.49 1.15 -7.24
N ILE A 561 21.35 1.58 -5.99
CA ILE A 561 20.08 2.05 -5.42
C ILE A 561 19.59 3.33 -6.13
N GLY A 562 20.50 4.26 -6.43
CA GLY A 562 20.21 5.50 -7.15
C GLY A 562 19.71 5.30 -8.58
N THR A 563 20.05 4.19 -9.25
CA THR A 563 19.51 3.86 -10.58
C THR A 563 18.28 2.94 -10.51
N LEU A 564 18.22 2.04 -9.52
CA LEU A 564 17.13 1.05 -9.41
C LEU A 564 15.87 1.58 -8.73
N LEU A 565 15.96 2.40 -7.68
CA LEU A 565 14.77 2.88 -6.98
C LEU A 565 13.92 3.87 -7.79
N PRO A 566 14.45 4.76 -8.64
CA PRO A 566 13.61 5.56 -9.53
C PRO A 566 12.76 4.72 -10.49
N LEU A 567 13.18 3.49 -10.85
CA LEU A 567 12.37 2.55 -11.64
C LEU A 567 11.15 2.00 -10.87
N PHE A 568 10.97 2.32 -9.59
CA PHE A 568 9.74 1.94 -8.89
C PHE A 568 8.58 2.90 -9.18
N SER A 569 8.79 4.14 -9.66
CA SER A 569 7.70 5.10 -9.94
C SER A 569 6.73 4.65 -11.06
N ARG A 570 7.16 3.70 -11.89
CA ARG A 570 6.40 3.07 -12.98
C ARG A 570 5.61 1.83 -12.56
N PHE A 571 5.92 1.26 -11.40
CA PHE A 571 5.30 0.02 -10.94
C PHE A 571 3.89 0.29 -10.43
N ASP A 572 3.01 -0.69 -10.59
CA ASP A 572 1.71 -0.64 -9.97
C ASP A 572 1.80 -1.10 -8.51
N HIS A 573 0.85 -0.63 -7.71
CA HIS A 573 0.72 -0.95 -6.29
C HIS A 573 -0.42 -1.94 -6.03
N ASP A 574 -0.23 -2.77 -5.02
CA ASP A 574 -1.28 -3.57 -4.37
C ASP A 574 -1.24 -3.42 -2.83
N GLN A 575 -2.38 -3.64 -2.17
CA GLN A 575 -2.48 -3.78 -0.72
C GLN A 575 -3.63 -4.72 -0.35
N GLN A 576 -3.40 -5.61 0.62
CA GLN A 576 -4.41 -6.55 1.13
C GLN A 576 -4.48 -6.50 2.66
N PRO A 577 -5.64 -6.16 3.28
CA PRO A 577 -5.79 -6.17 4.73
C PRO A 577 -5.81 -7.59 5.30
N MET A 578 -5.06 -7.83 6.38
CA MET A 578 -4.86 -9.17 6.93
C MET A 578 -4.57 -9.18 8.43
N VAL A 579 -4.68 -10.36 9.06
CA VAL A 579 -4.37 -10.56 10.48
C VAL A 579 -3.32 -11.67 10.60
N LEU A 580 -2.08 -11.28 10.91
CA LEU A 580 -0.94 -12.20 10.94
C LEU A 580 -0.71 -12.79 12.34
N GLU A 581 -0.53 -14.11 12.44
CA GLU A 581 -0.13 -14.78 13.68
C GLU A 581 1.41 -14.81 13.82
N SER A 582 1.90 -14.60 15.05
CA SER A 582 3.33 -14.71 15.36
C SER A 582 3.71 -16.16 15.69
N LEU A 583 4.31 -16.86 14.73
CA LEU A 583 4.79 -18.23 14.88
C LEU A 583 6.19 -18.28 15.54
N PRO A 584 6.51 -19.34 16.30
CA PRO A 584 7.89 -19.62 16.69
C PRO A 584 8.80 -19.73 15.45
N ARG A 585 10.05 -19.30 15.57
CA ARG A 585 11.07 -19.50 14.52
C ARG A 585 11.33 -20.98 14.26
N ALA A 586 11.68 -21.31 13.02
CA ALA A 586 12.02 -22.66 12.59
C ALA A 586 13.52 -22.79 12.27
N LEU A 587 14.06 -23.99 12.41
CA LEU A 587 15.42 -24.33 11.99
C LEU A 587 15.42 -24.51 10.46
N ASP A 588 16.32 -23.86 9.74
CA ASP A 588 16.33 -23.92 8.27
C ASP A 588 16.91 -25.24 7.72
N LEU A 589 16.17 -26.33 7.88
CA LEU A 589 16.55 -27.65 7.35
C LEU A 589 16.49 -27.75 5.82
N SER A 590 16.05 -26.71 5.11
CA SER A 590 15.83 -26.72 3.66
C SER A 590 16.69 -25.73 2.87
N ASP A 591 17.47 -24.88 3.54
CA ASP A 591 18.26 -23.80 2.92
C ASP A 591 17.35 -22.82 2.15
N ILE A 592 16.26 -22.38 2.80
CA ILE A 592 15.22 -21.55 2.19
C ILE A 592 15.71 -20.17 1.77
N ASN A 593 16.76 -19.66 2.43
CA ASN A 593 17.45 -18.44 2.05
C ASN A 593 18.67 -18.66 1.12
N GLY A 594 18.98 -19.91 0.76
CA GLY A 594 20.04 -20.28 -0.18
C GLY A 594 21.48 -20.00 0.27
N ASN A 595 21.71 -19.63 1.54
CA ASN A 595 23.04 -19.23 2.02
C ASN A 595 23.95 -20.43 2.38
N GLY A 596 23.39 -21.63 2.53
CA GLY A 596 24.10 -22.87 2.82
C GLY A 596 24.19 -23.27 4.30
N ASP A 597 23.72 -22.44 5.25
CA ASP A 597 23.71 -22.74 6.68
C ASP A 597 22.37 -23.30 7.15
N THR A 598 22.23 -24.62 7.02
CA THR A 598 21.05 -25.36 7.50
C THR A 598 20.95 -25.52 9.04
N SER A 599 21.64 -24.67 9.80
CA SER A 599 21.67 -24.68 11.27
C SER A 599 21.16 -23.40 11.95
N GLU A 600 20.79 -22.37 11.18
CA GLU A 600 20.22 -21.13 11.72
C GLU A 600 18.70 -21.17 11.95
N TRP A 601 18.17 -20.18 12.68
CA TRP A 601 16.75 -20.08 13.07
C TRP A 601 16.05 -18.89 12.40
N LEU A 602 15.40 -19.17 11.28
CA LEU A 602 14.67 -18.21 10.47
C LEU A 602 13.20 -18.05 10.93
N PRO A 603 12.49 -17.01 10.46
CA PRO A 603 11.02 -17.01 10.49
C PRO A 603 10.48 -18.31 9.87
N ASP A 604 9.35 -18.83 10.37
CA ASP A 604 8.75 -20.07 9.85
C ASP A 604 7.95 -19.79 8.57
N TYR A 605 8.66 -19.35 7.52
CA TYR A 605 8.12 -18.98 6.21
C TYR A 605 7.31 -20.11 5.55
N ASN A 606 7.54 -21.38 5.91
CA ASN A 606 6.79 -22.53 5.40
C ASN A 606 5.40 -22.69 6.05
N ASN A 607 5.13 -21.99 7.16
CA ASN A 607 3.86 -22.00 7.89
C ASN A 607 3.22 -20.60 8.00
N PHE A 608 3.88 -19.56 7.46
CA PHE A 608 3.24 -18.26 7.23
C PHE A 608 2.12 -18.38 6.17
N PRO A 609 1.10 -17.50 6.21
CA PRO A 609 0.10 -17.43 5.15
C PRO A 609 0.74 -17.19 3.78
N GLU A 610 0.10 -17.76 2.76
CA GLU A 610 0.42 -17.58 1.36
C GLU A 610 -0.65 -16.67 0.74
N GLU A 611 -0.22 -15.52 0.21
CA GLU A 611 -1.08 -14.48 -0.38
C GLU A 611 -0.41 -14.01 -1.67
N ASP A 612 -1.07 -14.15 -2.83
CA ASP A 612 -0.54 -13.62 -4.09
C ASP A 612 -1.09 -12.19 -4.29
N LEU A 613 -0.21 -11.20 -4.45
CA LEU A 613 -0.58 -9.79 -4.63
C LEU A 613 -0.87 -9.50 -6.10
N VAL A 614 -1.81 -8.60 -6.39
CA VAL A 614 -2.32 -8.29 -7.73
C VAL A 614 -2.19 -6.79 -8.08
N PRO A 615 -0.97 -6.28 -8.36
CA PRO A 615 -0.74 -4.86 -8.55
C PRO A 615 -1.44 -4.31 -9.79
N SER A 616 -2.19 -3.24 -9.55
CA SER A 616 -3.11 -2.62 -10.52
C SER A 616 -3.23 -1.11 -10.35
N VAL A 617 -2.82 -0.55 -9.21
CA VAL A 617 -2.94 0.89 -8.90
C VAL A 617 -1.69 1.66 -9.32
N ARG A 618 -1.78 2.36 -10.46
CA ARG A 618 -0.73 3.26 -10.98
C ARG A 618 -0.32 4.32 -9.96
N GLN A 619 0.99 4.49 -9.74
CA GLN A 619 1.56 5.49 -8.83
C GLN A 619 1.48 6.93 -9.37
N ARG A 620 0.28 7.51 -9.40
CA ARG A 620 0.03 8.86 -9.94
C ARG A 620 0.03 9.98 -8.91
N LEU A 621 -0.08 9.68 -7.61
CA LEU A 621 -0.06 10.73 -6.57
C LEU A 621 1.36 11.24 -6.39
N SER A 622 1.56 12.53 -6.65
CA SER A 622 2.87 13.16 -6.75
C SER A 622 3.09 14.27 -5.70
N THR A 623 4.32 14.37 -5.21
CA THR A 623 4.80 15.51 -4.39
C THR A 623 6.25 15.80 -4.73
N ALA A 624 6.60 17.07 -4.92
CA ALA A 624 8.00 17.47 -4.96
C ALA A 624 8.62 17.32 -3.56
N VAL A 625 9.75 16.64 -3.44
CA VAL A 625 10.45 16.44 -2.16
C VAL A 625 11.65 17.37 -2.11
N GLU A 626 11.51 18.50 -1.39
CA GLU A 626 12.61 19.45 -1.20
C GLU A 626 13.46 19.05 0.02
N ILE A 627 14.74 18.77 -0.20
CA ILE A 627 15.75 18.53 0.84
C ILE A 627 16.79 19.64 0.82
N SER A 628 17.27 20.09 1.98
CA SER A 628 18.10 21.31 2.06
C SER A 628 19.54 21.12 1.57
N ASN A 629 20.27 20.11 2.07
CA ASN A 629 21.61 19.68 1.65
C ASN A 629 21.84 18.24 2.17
N PHE A 630 22.86 17.54 1.67
CA PHE A 630 23.27 16.26 2.25
C PHE A 630 23.99 16.44 3.61
N PRO A 631 23.81 15.52 4.57
CA PRO A 631 24.54 15.53 5.84
C PRO A 631 25.99 15.05 5.68
N GLN A 632 26.86 15.54 6.57
CA GLN A 632 28.16 14.92 6.84
C GLN A 632 27.96 13.69 7.74
N LEU A 633 28.35 12.50 7.29
CA LEU A 633 28.26 11.24 8.01
C LEU A 633 29.67 10.74 8.35
N GLY A 634 30.17 11.15 9.52
CA GLY A 634 31.56 10.89 9.93
C GLY A 634 32.55 11.64 9.05
N ASN A 635 33.41 10.90 8.33
CA ASN A 635 34.46 11.49 7.49
C ASN A 635 33.99 11.83 6.06
N GLU A 636 32.83 11.34 5.62
CA GLU A 636 32.33 11.50 4.25
C GLU A 636 30.94 12.14 4.26
N ALA A 637 30.57 12.81 3.17
CA ALA A 637 29.20 13.27 2.98
C ALA A 637 28.31 12.11 2.53
N ALA A 638 27.02 12.14 2.88
CA ALA A 638 26.05 11.29 2.20
C ALA A 638 25.98 11.67 0.71
N SER A 639 25.80 10.68 -0.15
CA SER A 639 25.74 10.85 -1.62
C SER A 639 24.41 10.38 -2.24
N LEU A 640 23.53 9.83 -1.41
CA LEU A 640 22.25 9.26 -1.81
C LEU A 640 21.25 9.45 -0.67
N ALA A 641 20.02 9.85 -1.00
CA ALA A 641 18.87 9.76 -0.13
C ALA A 641 17.79 8.86 -0.73
N VAL A 642 17.40 7.80 -0.02
CA VAL A 642 16.23 7.00 -0.35
C VAL A 642 14.99 7.75 0.09
N LEU A 643 14.00 7.87 -0.80
CA LEU A 643 12.71 8.51 -0.55
C LEU A 643 11.64 7.43 -0.40
N VAL A 644 10.89 7.45 0.69
CA VAL A 644 9.74 6.55 0.92
C VAL A 644 8.54 7.41 1.30
N GLY A 645 7.41 7.18 0.65
CA GLY A 645 6.16 7.86 0.99
C GLY A 645 5.02 6.86 1.12
N GLY A 646 4.04 7.18 1.95
CA GLY A 646 2.93 6.28 2.22
C GLY A 646 2.01 6.74 3.35
N VAL A 647 1.27 5.80 3.91
CA VAL A 647 0.19 6.04 4.88
C VAL A 647 0.48 5.37 6.22
N GLN A 648 0.51 6.16 7.29
CA GLN A 648 0.50 5.69 8.67
C GLN A 648 -0.94 5.48 9.15
N LEU A 649 -1.23 4.26 9.59
CA LEU A 649 -2.39 3.87 10.40
C LEU A 649 -1.95 3.62 11.86
N GLU A 650 -2.84 3.71 12.85
CA GLU A 650 -2.47 3.57 14.28
C GLU A 650 -2.32 2.12 14.74
N GLY A 651 -3.09 1.18 14.18
CA GLY A 651 -3.01 -0.26 14.46
C GLY A 651 -2.07 -1.00 13.48
N PRO A 652 -2.35 -0.98 12.16
CA PRO A 652 -1.54 -1.66 11.14
C PRO A 652 -0.10 -1.16 11.01
N GLY A 653 0.15 0.14 11.26
CA GLY A 653 1.48 0.74 11.08
C GLY A 653 1.59 1.55 9.78
N PHE A 654 2.82 1.71 9.28
CA PHE A 654 3.09 2.46 8.04
C PHE A 654 3.03 1.55 6.80
N VAL A 655 2.21 1.90 5.82
CA VAL A 655 2.12 1.27 4.51
C VAL A 655 2.86 2.16 3.49
N PRO A 656 4.03 1.76 2.98
CA PRO A 656 4.65 2.42 1.83
C PRO A 656 3.70 2.37 0.62
N MET A 657 3.56 3.50 -0.08
CA MET A 657 2.76 3.64 -1.31
C MET A 657 3.63 3.96 -2.54
N GLY A 658 4.89 4.35 -2.32
CA GLY A 658 5.87 4.63 -3.36
C GLY A 658 7.28 4.80 -2.78
N ILE A 659 8.27 4.46 -3.60
CA ILE A 659 9.69 4.51 -3.26
C ILE A 659 10.49 5.08 -4.43
N SER A 660 11.52 5.87 -4.11
CA SER A 660 12.45 6.44 -5.09
C SER A 660 13.80 6.75 -4.43
N ALA A 661 14.72 7.37 -5.16
CA ALA A 661 15.98 7.89 -4.61
C ALA A 661 16.35 9.23 -5.27
N THR A 662 17.22 9.99 -4.59
CA THR A 662 17.85 11.20 -5.13
C THR A 662 19.33 11.26 -4.75
N SER A 663 20.13 11.86 -5.62
CA SER A 663 21.58 12.02 -5.55
C SER A 663 21.98 13.48 -5.85
N ASP A 664 23.28 13.79 -5.77
CA ASP A 664 23.88 15.08 -6.15
C ASP A 664 24.35 14.96 -7.60
N ASP A 665 23.43 15.05 -8.56
CA ASP A 665 23.71 14.76 -9.98
C ASP A 665 24.40 15.93 -10.69
N ASP A 666 24.20 17.17 -10.21
CA ASP A 666 24.86 18.38 -10.74
C ASP A 666 26.19 18.74 -10.01
N GLY A 667 26.38 18.28 -8.76
CA GLY A 667 27.57 18.49 -7.96
C GLY A 667 27.61 19.78 -7.12
N ASP A 668 26.46 20.41 -6.84
CA ASP A 668 26.32 21.56 -5.92
C ASP A 668 26.47 21.16 -4.42
N GLY A 669 26.36 19.87 -4.09
CA GLY A 669 26.46 19.36 -2.72
C GLY A 669 25.11 19.12 -2.04
N ARG A 670 24.03 18.98 -2.83
CA ARG A 670 22.67 18.74 -2.37
C ARG A 670 22.05 17.55 -3.08
N PRO A 671 21.01 16.92 -2.52
CA PRO A 671 20.16 16.04 -3.29
C PRO A 671 19.32 16.87 -4.25
N ASP A 672 19.29 16.48 -5.51
CA ASP A 672 18.40 17.06 -6.51
C ASP A 672 16.93 16.98 -6.06
N ALA A 673 16.16 18.00 -6.40
CA ALA A 673 14.72 18.02 -6.14
C ALA A 673 14.05 16.96 -7.04
N ARG A 674 13.53 15.90 -6.42
CA ARG A 674 12.82 14.82 -7.12
C ARG A 674 11.34 14.83 -6.74
N THR A 675 10.49 14.62 -7.74
CA THR A 675 9.08 14.29 -7.53
C THR A 675 8.98 12.85 -7.06
N LEU A 676 8.47 12.64 -5.86
CA LEU A 676 8.11 11.31 -5.37
C LEU A 676 6.71 11.00 -5.88
N PHE A 677 6.61 9.93 -6.67
CA PHE A 677 5.36 9.30 -7.09
C PHE A 677 4.99 8.18 -6.11
N MET A 678 3.70 8.00 -5.90
CA MET A 678 3.09 7.04 -4.99
C MET A 678 1.72 6.61 -5.52
N ALA A 679 1.23 5.46 -5.07
CA ALA A 679 -0.18 5.14 -5.16
C ALA A 679 -0.97 6.20 -4.35
N PRO A 680 -2.04 6.80 -4.91
CA PRO A 680 -2.96 7.57 -4.11
C PRO A 680 -3.62 6.62 -3.08
N PRO A 681 -3.79 6.99 -1.80
CA PRO A 681 -4.42 6.10 -0.83
C PRO A 681 -5.78 5.62 -1.32
N TYR A 682 -6.01 4.31 -1.21
CA TYR A 682 -7.23 3.66 -1.70
C TYR A 682 -7.74 2.65 -0.69
N GLY A 683 -9.03 2.33 -0.76
CA GLY A 683 -9.64 1.31 0.08
C GLY A 683 -9.31 1.43 1.58
N ALA A 684 -8.72 0.36 2.13
CA ALA A 684 -8.34 0.26 3.55
C ALA A 684 -7.28 1.26 4.07
N THR A 685 -6.63 2.07 3.23
CA THR A 685 -5.72 3.17 3.66
C THR A 685 -6.31 4.58 3.55
N VAL A 686 -7.54 4.72 3.06
CA VAL A 686 -8.22 6.03 2.95
C VAL A 686 -8.45 6.67 4.33
N GLY A 687 -8.20 7.97 4.43
CA GLY A 687 -8.30 8.73 5.67
C GLY A 687 -7.20 8.43 6.71
N GLY A 688 -6.18 7.64 6.34
CA GLY A 688 -4.94 7.51 7.11
C GLY A 688 -4.08 8.78 7.08
N ARG A 689 -2.94 8.76 7.77
CA ARG A 689 -2.01 9.90 7.84
C ARG A 689 -0.88 9.72 6.83
N TYR A 690 -0.76 10.59 5.84
CA TYR A 690 0.42 10.63 4.99
C TYR A 690 1.69 10.80 5.83
N ALA A 691 2.72 10.03 5.53
CA ALA A 691 4.08 10.23 6.03
C ALA A 691 5.07 10.12 4.87
N LEU A 692 6.02 11.05 4.83
CA LEU A 692 7.16 11.03 3.92
C LEU A 692 8.45 10.90 4.73
N LEU A 693 9.36 10.09 4.21
CA LEU A 693 10.67 9.81 4.79
C LEU A 693 11.75 10.00 3.72
N ALA A 694 12.81 10.72 4.07
CA ALA A 694 14.08 10.63 3.36
C ALA A 694 15.15 10.04 4.29
N LEU A 695 15.93 9.09 3.78
CA LEU A 695 17.02 8.41 4.48
C LEU A 695 18.32 8.62 3.70
N ALA A 696 19.22 9.45 4.22
CA ALA A 696 20.52 9.75 3.62
C ALA A 696 21.64 8.85 4.17
N PHE A 697 22.41 8.25 3.26
CA PHE A 697 23.45 7.27 3.56
C PHE A 697 24.81 7.65 2.94
N SER A 698 25.89 7.27 3.62
CA SER A 698 27.23 7.12 3.04
C SER A 698 27.45 5.65 2.62
N ALA A 699 28.40 5.41 1.71
CA ALA A 699 28.76 4.08 1.23
C ALA A 699 30.03 3.57 1.93
N GLU A 700 29.97 2.42 2.61
CA GLU A 700 31.15 1.76 3.17
C GLU A 700 31.60 0.60 2.26
N GLY A 701 31.94 0.95 1.00
CA GLY A 701 32.31 0.00 -0.04
C GLY A 701 31.10 -0.74 -0.61
N ASP A 702 31.10 -2.07 -0.47
CA ASP A 702 30.02 -2.95 -0.96
C ASP A 702 28.83 -3.05 0.02
N ALA A 703 28.79 -2.19 1.05
CA ALA A 703 27.75 -2.17 2.07
C ALA A 703 27.26 -0.75 2.39
N LEU A 704 26.02 -0.65 2.86
CA LEU A 704 25.43 0.57 3.41
C LEU A 704 26.04 0.85 4.80
N ALA A 705 26.35 2.12 5.08
CA ALA A 705 26.84 2.54 6.38
C ALA A 705 25.80 2.27 7.49
N THR A 706 26.30 1.99 8.71
CA THR A 706 25.44 1.90 9.91
C THR A 706 25.00 3.27 10.44
N ASP A 707 25.70 4.32 10.03
CA ASP A 707 25.37 5.72 10.27
C ASP A 707 24.52 6.27 9.13
N PHE A 708 23.42 6.95 9.46
CA PHE A 708 22.52 7.57 8.49
C PHE A 708 21.86 8.82 9.08
N SER A 709 21.28 9.65 8.22
CA SER A 709 20.41 10.75 8.64
C SER A 709 19.02 10.58 8.04
N ALA A 710 18.00 10.96 8.80
CA ALA A 710 16.60 10.85 8.44
C ALA A 710 15.91 12.20 8.53
N ALA A 711 15.06 12.50 7.55
CA ALA A 711 14.17 13.65 7.54
C ALA A 711 12.73 13.16 7.36
N LEU A 712 11.81 13.71 8.15
CA LEU A 712 10.44 13.22 8.25
C LEU A 712 9.44 14.36 8.06
N TRP A 713 8.33 14.04 7.41
CA TRP A 713 7.13 14.88 7.37
C TRP A 713 5.88 13.99 7.51
N ASN A 714 4.81 14.51 8.10
CA ASN A 714 3.51 13.84 8.11
C ASN A 714 2.34 14.84 8.11
N GLY A 715 1.20 14.42 7.55
CA GLY A 715 0.01 15.26 7.37
C GLY A 715 -1.27 14.45 7.15
N GLN A 716 -2.43 15.12 7.18
CA GLN A 716 -3.70 14.52 6.74
C GLN A 716 -3.94 14.71 5.24
N THR A 717 -3.26 15.71 4.67
CA THR A 717 -3.34 16.14 3.28
C THR A 717 -1.93 16.20 2.72
N LEU A 718 -1.67 15.62 1.56
CA LEU A 718 -0.36 15.68 0.91
C LEU A 718 -0.18 17.01 0.14
N ASN A 719 0.91 17.73 0.34
CA ASN A 719 1.18 18.96 -0.40
C ASN A 719 1.74 18.67 -1.81
N THR A 720 1.59 19.61 -2.75
CA THR A 720 2.24 19.53 -4.09
C THR A 720 3.76 19.73 -4.02
N SER A 721 4.25 20.55 -3.08
CA SER A 721 5.65 20.51 -2.62
C SER A 721 5.70 20.27 -1.12
N THR A 722 6.49 19.28 -0.71
CA THR A 722 6.73 18.92 0.68
C THR A 722 8.22 19.07 1.01
N ARG A 723 8.55 20.17 1.68
CA ARG A 723 9.90 20.40 2.21
C ARG A 723 10.13 19.59 3.47
N LEU A 724 11.10 18.67 3.40
CA LEU A 724 11.52 17.88 4.55
C LEU A 724 12.44 18.68 5.48
N GLY A 725 12.56 18.24 6.73
CA GLY A 725 13.49 18.83 7.68
C GLY A 725 14.94 18.72 7.22
N THR A 726 15.78 19.68 7.58
CA THR A 726 17.22 19.58 7.30
C THR A 726 17.81 18.36 8.01
N PHE A 727 18.49 17.50 7.26
CA PHE A 727 19.26 16.38 7.80
C PHE A 727 20.33 16.89 8.78
N PRO A 728 20.34 16.45 10.05
CA PRO A 728 21.49 16.65 10.92
C PRO A 728 22.69 15.82 10.46
N GLY A 729 23.90 16.36 10.66
CA GLY A 729 25.14 15.60 10.51
C GLY A 729 25.32 14.57 11.63
N ALA A 730 26.33 13.71 11.49
CA ALA A 730 26.72 12.77 12.54
C ALA A 730 27.16 13.50 13.83
N SER A 731 26.85 12.91 14.98
CA SER A 731 27.18 13.49 16.29
C SER A 731 28.64 13.23 16.69
N GLU A 732 29.29 14.17 17.37
CA GLU A 732 30.53 13.87 18.08
C GLU A 732 30.20 13.07 19.36
N LEU A 733 30.68 11.83 19.44
CA LEU A 733 30.39 10.89 20.52
C LEU A 733 31.65 10.53 21.31
N SER A 734 31.55 10.49 22.64
CA SER A 734 32.60 9.90 23.47
C SER A 734 32.05 9.19 24.71
N ALA A 735 32.59 8.01 25.05
CA ALA A 735 32.11 7.20 26.17
C ALA A 735 33.17 7.00 27.26
N ASN A 736 32.84 7.38 28.49
CA ASN A 736 33.62 7.00 29.66
C ASN A 736 33.09 5.69 30.26
N ARG A 737 33.71 4.57 29.85
CA ARG A 737 33.36 3.22 30.33
C ARG A 737 33.41 3.10 31.87
N GLY A 738 34.32 3.82 32.54
CA GLY A 738 34.50 3.78 33.99
C GLY A 738 33.48 4.61 34.79
N GLN A 739 32.88 5.64 34.17
CA GLN A 739 31.77 6.41 34.76
C GLN A 739 30.39 5.96 34.25
N ARG A 740 30.35 5.08 33.23
CA ARG A 740 29.16 4.71 32.46
C ARG A 740 28.43 5.92 31.88
N THR A 741 29.18 6.86 31.31
CA THR A 741 28.60 8.03 30.63
C THR A 741 28.94 8.05 29.15
N ILE A 742 28.02 8.56 28.33
CA ILE A 742 28.25 8.95 26.94
C ILE A 742 28.01 10.46 26.86
N ALA A 743 29.00 11.21 26.40
CA ALA A 743 28.83 12.60 25.98
C ALA A 743 28.48 12.64 24.49
N ILE A 744 27.57 13.54 24.13
CA ILE A 744 27.00 13.70 22.79
C ILE A 744 27.01 15.20 22.50
N ASP A 745 27.69 15.61 21.44
CA ASP A 745 27.60 16.94 20.86
C ASP A 745 27.03 16.81 19.43
N ALA A 746 25.95 17.51 19.10
CA ALA A 746 25.13 17.24 17.89
C ALA A 746 24.32 18.44 17.39
N ASP A 747 24.00 18.46 16.09
CA ASP A 747 23.14 19.47 15.45
C ASP A 747 21.63 19.20 15.63
N ALA A 748 21.29 18.09 16.29
CA ALA A 748 19.92 17.66 16.60
C ALA A 748 19.75 17.36 18.09
N GLY A 749 18.50 17.48 18.53
CA GLY A 749 18.08 17.40 19.93
C GLY A 749 16.74 18.13 20.14
N PRO A 750 16.26 18.23 21.39
CA PRO A 750 16.96 17.90 22.63
C PRO A 750 16.80 16.44 23.09
N ILE A 751 16.13 15.57 22.34
CA ILE A 751 15.90 14.17 22.72
C ILE A 751 16.95 13.26 22.09
N TYR A 752 17.38 12.25 22.84
CA TYR A 752 18.41 11.29 22.44
C TYR A 752 17.98 9.87 22.80
N ARG A 753 18.24 8.91 21.90
CA ARG A 753 18.18 7.47 22.16
C ARG A 753 19.57 6.86 22.00
N VAL A 754 20.16 6.40 23.11
CA VAL A 754 21.35 5.54 23.07
C VAL A 754 20.88 4.10 22.92
N ARG A 755 21.24 3.44 21.82
CA ARG A 755 20.95 2.03 21.55
C ARG A 755 22.22 1.21 21.66
N MET A 756 22.30 0.36 22.69
CA MET A 756 23.38 -0.62 22.89
C MET A 756 22.97 -1.94 22.27
N VAL A 757 23.58 -2.34 21.16
CA VAL A 757 23.26 -3.57 20.42
C VAL A 757 24.24 -4.68 20.79
N GLY A 758 23.72 -5.78 21.32
CA GLY A 758 24.43 -7.06 21.40
C GLY A 758 23.82 -8.10 20.47
N GLU A 759 24.50 -9.23 20.33
CA GLU A 759 24.18 -10.37 19.46
C GLU A 759 22.69 -10.78 19.49
N GLU A 760 22.13 -10.99 20.68
CA GLU A 760 20.74 -11.46 20.86
C GLU A 760 19.82 -10.46 21.58
N ARG A 761 20.23 -9.20 21.81
CA ARG A 761 19.41 -8.22 22.55
C ARG A 761 19.94 -6.79 22.39
N SER A 762 19.05 -5.80 22.35
CA SER A 762 19.40 -4.38 22.51
C SER A 762 19.01 -3.81 23.89
N TRP A 763 19.60 -2.66 24.22
CA TRP A 763 19.15 -1.79 25.31
C TRP A 763 19.06 -0.34 24.83
N ASP A 764 17.85 0.20 24.80
CA ASP A 764 17.58 1.59 24.46
C ASP A 764 17.50 2.44 25.74
N VAL A 765 18.28 3.52 25.80
CA VAL A 765 18.27 4.52 26.88
C VAL A 765 17.87 5.87 26.30
N TRP A 766 16.65 6.28 26.58
CA TRP A 766 16.10 7.58 26.20
C TRP A 766 16.43 8.64 27.25
N SER A 767 16.86 9.82 26.79
CA SER A 767 17.21 10.95 27.66
C SER A 767 16.95 12.27 26.95
N MET A 768 16.73 13.34 27.71
CA MET A 768 16.52 14.69 27.20
C MET A 768 17.62 15.62 27.73
N GLY A 769 18.27 16.32 26.80
CA GLY A 769 19.29 17.34 27.09
C GLY A 769 18.70 18.72 27.38
N ALA A 770 19.57 19.72 27.42
CA ALA A 770 19.16 21.12 27.48
C ALA A 770 18.66 21.61 26.11
N GLU A 771 18.03 22.79 26.10
CA GLU A 771 17.78 23.53 24.85
C GLU A 771 19.12 23.87 24.16
N GLY A 772 19.20 23.61 22.85
CA GLY A 772 20.40 23.88 22.05
C GLY A 772 20.66 25.37 21.84
N ASN A 773 21.93 25.71 21.62
CA ASN A 773 22.40 27.08 21.41
C ASN A 773 22.78 27.28 19.94
N ASN A 774 22.05 28.13 19.21
CA ASN A 774 22.20 28.36 17.77
C ASN A 774 22.03 27.12 16.86
N GLY A 775 21.53 26.00 17.40
CA GLY A 775 21.38 24.72 16.68
C GLY A 775 22.33 23.63 17.18
N GLU A 776 23.40 23.99 17.89
CA GLU A 776 24.31 23.07 18.58
C GLU A 776 23.67 22.58 19.90
N PHE A 777 23.65 21.27 20.14
CA PHE A 777 23.19 20.66 21.38
C PHE A 777 24.31 19.83 22.01
N SER A 778 24.40 19.86 23.36
CA SER A 778 25.37 19.09 24.13
C SER A 778 24.67 18.38 25.28
N HIS A 779 24.90 17.07 25.45
CA HIS A 779 24.29 16.26 26.51
C HIS A 779 25.26 15.21 27.06
N THR A 780 24.96 14.68 28.24
CA THR A 780 25.69 13.55 28.83
C THR A 780 24.73 12.57 29.48
N ILE A 781 24.65 11.36 28.90
CA ILE A 781 23.75 10.30 29.32
C ILE A 781 24.51 9.32 30.21
N GLY A 782 24.03 9.13 31.44
CA GLY A 782 24.53 8.09 32.34
C GLY A 782 23.77 6.78 32.13
N VAL A 783 24.46 5.71 31.74
CA VAL A 783 23.87 4.38 31.54
C VAL A 783 23.86 3.61 32.87
N PRO A 784 22.69 3.25 33.42
CA PRO A 784 22.61 2.53 34.69
C PRO A 784 23.24 1.14 34.62
N GLN A 785 23.47 0.51 35.76
CA GLN A 785 23.92 -0.88 35.83
C GLN A 785 22.74 -1.82 35.55
N PRO A 786 22.91 -2.90 34.75
CA PRO A 786 21.85 -3.89 34.57
C PRO A 786 21.64 -4.71 35.87
N PRO A 787 20.44 -5.26 36.10
CA PRO A 787 20.18 -6.20 37.20
C PRO A 787 21.12 -7.41 37.17
N GLN A 788 21.47 -7.94 38.36
CA GLN A 788 22.38 -9.08 38.48
C GLN A 788 21.90 -10.29 37.65
N GLY A 789 22.76 -10.81 36.78
CA GLY A 789 22.45 -11.93 35.89
C GLY A 789 21.87 -11.51 34.54
N ARG A 790 21.88 -10.21 34.21
CA ARG A 790 21.61 -9.68 32.87
C ARG A 790 22.89 -9.16 32.22
N ASP A 791 22.91 -9.21 30.89
CA ASP A 791 24.04 -8.81 30.05
C ASP A 791 24.27 -7.30 30.12
N ASP A 792 25.52 -6.89 30.33
CA ASP A 792 25.91 -5.48 30.34
C ASP A 792 26.24 -5.00 28.92
N LEU A 793 25.18 -4.80 28.13
CA LEU A 793 25.28 -4.37 26.72
C LEU A 793 26.04 -3.05 26.55
N PHE A 794 26.16 -2.22 27.60
CA PHE A 794 27.06 -1.08 27.56
C PHE A 794 28.52 -1.49 27.43
N ALA A 795 28.96 -2.52 28.16
CA ALA A 795 30.35 -2.96 28.20
C ALA A 795 30.78 -3.80 26.99
N SER A 796 29.83 -4.47 26.31
CA SER A 796 30.12 -5.43 25.23
C SER A 796 29.46 -5.15 23.88
N GLY A 797 28.44 -4.30 23.83
CA GLY A 797 27.67 -4.02 22.62
C GLY A 797 28.19 -2.85 21.79
N THR A 798 27.82 -2.83 20.52
CA THR A 798 27.94 -1.66 19.64
C THR A 798 27.03 -0.57 20.17
N ILE A 799 27.52 0.67 20.24
CA ILE A 799 26.73 1.81 20.71
C ILE A 799 26.37 2.68 19.52
N LEU A 800 25.07 2.77 19.27
CA LEU A 800 24.44 3.68 18.33
C LEU A 800 23.79 4.81 19.13
N VAL A 801 23.84 6.03 18.64
CA VAL A 801 23.18 7.18 19.24
C VAL A 801 22.32 7.86 18.20
N ASP A 802 21.02 7.94 18.48
CA ASP A 802 20.08 8.75 17.71
C ASP A 802 19.93 10.12 18.40
N ALA A 803 20.22 11.21 17.68
CA ALA A 803 19.95 12.57 18.14
C ALA A 803 18.75 13.14 17.39
N ILE A 804 17.67 13.46 18.12
CA ILE A 804 16.30 13.51 17.59
C ILE A 804 15.74 14.93 17.70
N ARG A 805 15.42 15.55 16.55
CA ARG A 805 14.81 16.89 16.47
C ARG A 805 13.29 16.79 16.60
N THR A 806 12.79 17.17 17.77
CA THR A 806 11.36 17.21 18.11
C THR A 806 11.02 18.41 18.99
N THR A 807 9.74 18.79 19.04
CA THR A 807 9.20 19.87 19.86
C THR A 807 8.54 19.39 21.16
N VAL A 808 8.42 18.07 21.38
CA VAL A 808 7.77 17.50 22.57
C VAL A 808 8.75 17.24 23.70
N SER A 809 8.25 17.13 24.94
CA SER A 809 9.07 16.76 26.10
C SER A 809 9.20 15.24 26.25
N ILE A 810 10.18 14.78 27.02
CA ILE A 810 10.29 13.35 27.37
C ILE A 810 9.04 12.84 28.12
N ASP A 811 8.37 13.70 28.90
CA ASP A 811 7.11 13.37 29.55
C ASP A 811 5.96 13.21 28.54
N ASP A 812 5.96 13.94 27.42
CA ASP A 812 4.94 13.78 26.38
C ASP A 812 5.15 12.53 25.52
N LEU A 813 6.38 12.01 25.47
CA LEU A 813 6.69 10.69 24.90
C LEU A 813 6.34 9.52 25.83
N VAL A 814 6.26 9.70 27.16
CA VAL A 814 5.99 8.56 28.06
C VAL A 814 4.69 8.64 28.86
N ARG A 815 4.05 9.80 28.98
CA ARG A 815 2.74 9.90 29.66
C ARG A 815 1.65 9.14 28.91
N SER A 816 0.70 8.56 29.64
CA SER A 816 -0.47 7.87 29.06
C SER A 816 -1.29 8.79 28.14
N SER A 817 -1.58 10.03 28.54
CA SER A 817 -2.30 11.03 27.73
C SER A 817 -1.40 11.77 26.71
N GLY A 818 -0.38 11.10 26.17
CA GLY A 818 0.72 11.70 25.43
C GLY A 818 0.72 11.36 23.95
N VAL A 819 1.85 11.63 23.30
CA VAL A 819 2.14 11.10 21.95
C VAL A 819 2.57 9.62 22.06
N GLY A 820 3.36 9.29 23.08
CA GLY A 820 3.83 7.93 23.33
C GLY A 820 5.07 7.56 22.51
N LEU A 821 6.00 6.80 23.11
CA LEU A 821 7.23 6.34 22.46
C LEU A 821 6.99 5.42 21.25
N ARG A 822 5.80 4.79 21.13
CA ARG A 822 5.37 4.07 19.91
C ARG A 822 5.14 4.99 18.70
N ARG A 823 5.18 6.32 18.88
CA ARG A 823 4.83 7.33 17.88
C ARG A 823 5.80 8.52 17.85
N ALA A 824 7.01 8.37 18.40
CA ALA A 824 7.96 9.47 18.52
C ALA A 824 8.38 10.04 17.14
N GLY A 825 8.36 9.21 16.10
CA GLY A 825 8.55 9.60 14.70
C GLY A 825 7.46 10.55 14.16
N LEU A 826 6.20 10.43 14.61
CA LEU A 826 5.13 11.36 14.20
C LEU A 826 5.34 12.79 14.70
N VAL A 827 6.19 12.99 15.71
CA VAL A 827 6.59 14.30 16.23
C VAL A 827 8.08 14.61 16.04
N THR A 828 8.80 13.77 15.29
CA THR A 828 10.18 14.04 14.88
C THR A 828 10.19 14.67 13.49
N THR A 829 11.08 15.63 13.25
CA THR A 829 11.25 16.27 11.93
C THR A 829 12.56 15.89 11.25
N SER A 830 13.62 15.61 12.02
CA SER A 830 14.82 14.91 11.54
C SER A 830 15.60 14.28 12.69
N PHE A 831 16.39 13.24 12.41
CA PHE A 831 17.34 12.65 13.35
C PHE A 831 18.56 12.08 12.60
N ASN A 832 19.73 12.04 13.24
CA ASN A 832 20.87 11.25 12.77
C ASN A 832 21.04 10.04 13.68
N ARG A 833 21.50 8.92 13.11
CA ARG A 833 22.08 7.79 13.83
C ARG A 833 23.60 7.83 13.65
N THR A 834 24.34 7.74 14.75
CA THR A 834 25.81 7.74 14.73
C THR A 834 26.38 6.66 15.63
N THR A 835 27.37 5.93 15.12
CA THR A 835 28.04 4.83 15.79
C THR A 835 29.24 5.33 16.58
N LEU A 836 29.30 4.96 17.86
CA LEU A 836 30.44 5.24 18.73
C LEU A 836 31.66 4.43 18.26
N GLN A 837 32.61 5.12 17.64
CA GLN A 837 33.95 4.59 17.33
C GLN A 837 34.72 4.29 18.64
N ASN A 838 35.51 3.21 18.65
CA ASN A 838 36.17 2.65 19.86
C ASN A 838 37.58 3.22 20.16
#